data_AF-A0AAN9C0Z5-F1
#
_entry.id   AF-A0AAN9C0Z5-F1
#
_cell.length_a   1.000
_cell.length_b   1.000
_cell.length_c   1.000
_cell.angle_alpha   90.00
_cell.angle_beta   90.00
_cell.angle_gamma   90.00
#
_symmetry.space_group_name_H-M   'P 1'
#
loop_
_entity.id
_entity.type
_entity.pdbx_description
1 polymer ?
#
loop_
_entity_poly.entity_id
_entity_poly.type
_entity_poly.pdbx_seq_one_letter_code
_entity_poly.pdbx_strand_id
1 'polypeptide(L)'
;MAAPMVNGGPPTPDVVEVLRHLERGLVTTIFFYRKKPERRTLRVKLETRQLLWIKAQGARPEGSACLREVKEVRAGKNSRDFDKWPEDGKKADARVCFIVFYGSDFKLKTLSVVANNKDEFGLWMKGLNYLVNETQEALFQLQLERWLRKEFYLMEKVGTEVVTLKNLKAWLPRINFKMSTTRLREKFQEIDSEGRGEIVFPQFATLYHHLIHAQQLVVENFDRWFDPTPQEKLMSREKFQQFMVEDQKDPKATEMSHIKHEMCLFLDDPLRAVGNLYFTEQEFLDYLYSPQNTIWDSRHDVINQDMEQPLSKYWISSSHNTYLTGDQLSSESSVEAYARALRMGCRCLELDCWDGPDHYPYIYHGHTLTSKIKFMDVLETIKEHAWVTSEFPLILSIENHCSLGQQRNMAMAFRDVFGANLLVEPVNKEGSCLPSPTHLKNKIILKHKKLPEWVDGNEWRYTVASEDSSNMEIDVSTSVKNGIMYLEDPVDHTWRPHIFVLNGSKLYYTEETQADQDEDMDDDEAPEDGRPVDELHFSEKWFHGRLEGRRRRAEELLHQYSHLGDGTFLVRESDTFVGDFSLSFWRQGKVNHCRIKSRQERGQTKYYLIDAVTFDSLYNLITHYRQFPLRSSDFTQLLREPVPQPQSHEGKE
;
A
#
# COMPACT_ATOMS: atom_id res chain seq x y z
N MET A 1 13.88 4.78 36.44
CA MET A 1 12.93 5.92 36.54
C MET A 1 13.08 6.72 35.26
N ALA A 2 11.96 7.24 34.77
CA ALA A 2 11.64 7.49 33.36
C ALA A 2 12.58 8.45 32.60
N ALA A 3 12.81 8.13 31.33
CA ALA A 3 13.31 9.06 30.31
C ALA A 3 12.29 10.16 30.02
N PRO A 4 12.74 11.33 29.54
CA PRO A 4 11.85 12.35 29.02
C PRO A 4 11.33 11.90 27.64
N MET A 5 10.20 11.19 27.62
CA MET A 5 9.55 10.72 26.41
C MET A 5 8.69 11.83 25.79
N VAL A 6 8.87 12.05 24.49
CA VAL A 6 8.05 12.97 23.68
C VAL A 6 6.66 12.34 23.51
N ASN A 7 5.62 13.09 23.84
CA ASN A 7 4.18 12.74 23.89
C ASN A 7 3.65 12.10 25.19
N GLY A 8 3.22 12.94 26.13
CA GLY A 8 2.12 12.62 27.06
C GLY A 8 2.41 11.58 28.16
N GLY A 9 3.62 11.03 28.23
CA GLY A 9 3.96 9.97 29.18
C GLY A 9 3.54 8.58 28.69
N PRO A 10 3.83 7.52 29.46
CA PRO A 10 3.48 6.15 29.08
C PRO A 10 1.97 6.03 28.83
N PRO A 11 1.54 5.11 27.92
CA PRO A 11 0.12 4.86 27.70
C PRO A 11 -0.57 4.66 29.04
N THR A 12 -1.70 5.35 29.22
CA THR A 12 -2.48 5.24 30.45
C THR A 12 -2.89 3.77 30.65
N PRO A 13 -3.10 3.30 31.90
CA PRO A 13 -3.38 1.89 32.17
C PRO A 13 -4.55 1.31 31.34
N ASP A 14 -5.56 2.13 31.07
CA ASP A 14 -6.69 1.81 30.21
C ASP A 14 -6.30 1.66 28.73
N VAL A 15 -5.38 2.47 28.21
CA VAL A 15 -4.84 2.31 26.86
C VAL A 15 -3.99 1.04 26.77
N VAL A 16 -3.16 0.75 27.78
CA VAL A 16 -2.38 -0.50 27.81
C VAL A 16 -3.29 -1.73 27.75
N GLU A 17 -4.41 -1.70 28.48
CA GLU A 17 -5.40 -2.78 28.43
C GLU A 17 -6.02 -2.92 27.04
N VAL A 18 -6.41 -1.80 26.40
CA VAL A 18 -6.90 -1.79 25.01
C VAL A 18 -5.87 -2.42 24.07
N LEU A 19 -4.60 -2.01 24.15
CA LEU A 19 -3.55 -2.52 23.27
C LEU A 19 -3.33 -4.02 23.42
N ARG A 20 -3.42 -4.56 24.66
CA ARG A 20 -3.35 -6.02 24.89
C ARG A 20 -4.50 -6.77 24.23
N HIS A 21 -5.70 -6.20 24.20
CA HIS A 21 -6.84 -6.81 23.50
C HIS A 21 -6.60 -6.83 22.00
N LEU A 22 -6.15 -5.71 21.42
CA LEU A 22 -5.86 -5.62 19.99
C LEU A 22 -4.69 -6.53 19.58
N GLU A 23 -3.69 -6.71 20.45
CA GLU A 23 -2.54 -7.59 20.19
C GLU A 23 -2.91 -9.08 20.19
N ARG A 24 -3.79 -9.49 21.11
CA ARG A 24 -4.38 -10.84 21.15
C ARG A 24 -5.20 -11.12 19.90
N GLY A 25 -5.87 -10.10 19.37
CA GLY A 25 -6.72 -10.16 18.19
C GLY A 25 -8.17 -10.41 18.54
N LEU A 26 -9.05 -9.76 17.78
CA LEU A 26 -10.51 -9.85 17.90
C LEU A 26 -11.08 -10.38 16.60
N VAL A 27 -12.07 -11.27 16.67
CA VAL A 27 -12.73 -11.76 15.47
C VAL A 27 -13.64 -10.67 14.93
N THR A 28 -13.45 -10.25 13.69
CA THR A 28 -14.28 -9.25 13.03
C THR A 28 -14.79 -9.79 11.70
N THR A 29 -15.77 -9.12 11.10
CA THR A 29 -16.14 -9.38 9.70
C THR A 29 -15.45 -8.33 8.83
N ILE A 30 -14.68 -8.76 7.85
CA ILE A 30 -13.98 -7.86 6.92
C ILE A 30 -14.70 -7.91 5.58
N PHE A 31 -15.04 -6.73 5.07
CA PHE A 31 -15.59 -6.55 3.73
C PHE A 31 -14.43 -6.31 2.77
N PHE A 32 -14.33 -7.15 1.75
CA PHE A 32 -13.33 -7.02 0.69
C PHE A 32 -14.01 -6.60 -0.60
N TYR A 33 -13.32 -5.82 -1.43
CA TYR A 33 -13.87 -5.41 -2.72
C TYR A 33 -14.05 -6.59 -3.70
N ARG A 34 -13.08 -7.52 -3.74
CA ARG A 34 -13.04 -8.64 -4.71
C ARG A 34 -13.59 -9.97 -4.21
N LYS A 35 -13.75 -10.16 -2.89
CA LYS A 35 -14.27 -11.39 -2.27
C LYS A 35 -15.40 -11.10 -1.30
N LYS A 36 -16.21 -12.12 -1.02
CA LYS A 36 -17.35 -11.98 -0.11
C LYS A 36 -16.88 -11.56 1.29
N PRO A 37 -17.73 -10.87 2.07
CA PRO A 37 -17.41 -10.55 3.45
C PRO A 37 -17.18 -11.82 4.27
N GLU A 38 -16.07 -11.88 4.98
CA GLU A 38 -15.70 -13.06 5.75
C GLU A 38 -15.18 -12.71 7.15
N ARG A 39 -15.35 -13.65 8.08
CA ARG A 39 -14.83 -13.49 9.44
C ARG A 39 -13.32 -13.73 9.45
N ARG A 40 -12.59 -12.85 10.12
CA ARG A 40 -11.14 -12.91 10.32
C ARG A 40 -10.78 -12.53 11.73
N THR A 41 -9.66 -13.04 12.22
CA THR A 41 -9.04 -12.48 13.43
C THR A 41 -8.23 -11.27 13.01
N LEU A 42 -8.69 -10.08 13.39
CA LEU A 42 -7.98 -8.83 13.20
C LEU A 42 -7.12 -8.57 14.43
N ARG A 43 -5.82 -8.35 14.26
CA ARG A 43 -4.88 -8.14 15.37
C ARG A 43 -3.86 -7.06 15.04
N VAL A 44 -3.36 -6.39 16.07
CA VAL A 44 -2.22 -5.47 15.95
C VAL A 44 -0.95 -6.21 16.32
N LYS A 45 0.10 -6.11 15.51
CA LYS A 45 1.47 -6.46 15.89
C LYS A 45 2.16 -5.19 16.39
N LEU A 46 2.19 -5.00 17.71
CA LEU A 46 2.68 -3.77 18.34
C LEU A 46 4.15 -3.47 18.02
N GLU A 47 4.95 -4.53 17.93
CA GLU A 47 6.38 -4.46 17.66
C GLU A 47 6.71 -3.89 16.26
N THR A 48 5.91 -4.20 15.24
CA THR A 48 6.10 -3.69 13.86
C THR A 48 5.09 -2.62 13.46
N ARG A 49 4.13 -2.30 14.34
CA ARG A 49 3.00 -1.38 14.07
C ARG A 49 2.25 -1.73 12.79
N GLN A 50 1.88 -3.00 12.70
CA GLN A 50 1.06 -3.52 11.60
C GLN A 50 -0.29 -4.00 12.12
N LEU A 51 -1.34 -3.77 11.33
CA LEU A 51 -2.63 -4.40 11.46
C LEU A 51 -2.64 -5.66 10.58
N LEU A 52 -3.01 -6.80 11.12
CA LEU A 52 -2.97 -8.11 10.45
C LEU A 52 -4.34 -8.77 10.49
N TRP A 53 -4.81 -9.32 9.38
CA TRP A 53 -6.01 -10.16 9.35
C TRP A 53 -5.67 -11.60 9.01
N ILE A 54 -6.20 -12.52 9.81
CA ILE A 54 -5.81 -13.93 9.81
C ILE A 54 -7.05 -14.81 9.69
N LYS A 55 -7.03 -15.75 8.73
CA LYS A 55 -8.13 -16.68 8.43
C LYS A 55 -8.37 -17.72 9.52
N ALA A 56 -7.30 -18.31 10.05
CA ALA A 56 -7.35 -19.30 11.13
C ALA A 56 -6.25 -19.04 12.15
N GLN A 57 -6.51 -19.34 13.43
CA GLN A 57 -5.53 -19.13 14.49
C GLN A 57 -4.24 -19.93 14.20
N GLY A 58 -3.09 -19.25 14.20
CA GLY A 58 -1.79 -19.83 13.86
C GLY A 58 -1.46 -19.89 12.36
N ALA A 59 -2.38 -19.51 11.48
CA ALA A 59 -2.08 -19.32 10.07
C ALA A 59 -1.24 -18.05 9.84
N ARG A 60 -0.58 -17.98 8.67
CA ARG A 60 0.03 -16.73 8.22
C ARG A 60 -1.06 -15.66 8.03
N PRO A 61 -0.76 -14.38 8.28
CA PRO A 61 -1.64 -13.30 7.88
C PRO A 61 -1.97 -13.40 6.39
N GLU A 62 -3.24 -13.22 6.06
CA GLU A 62 -3.71 -13.14 4.68
C GLU A 62 -3.40 -11.77 4.08
N GLY A 63 -3.28 -10.74 4.92
CA GLY A 63 -2.76 -9.45 4.53
C GLY A 63 -2.42 -8.58 5.74
N SER A 64 -1.86 -7.40 5.45
CA SER A 64 -1.44 -6.45 6.47
C SER A 64 -1.59 -5.00 6.02
N ALA A 65 -1.79 -4.10 6.98
CA ALA A 65 -1.72 -2.66 6.78
C ALA A 65 -0.70 -2.05 7.74
N CYS A 66 0.18 -1.18 7.23
CA CYS A 66 1.15 -0.46 8.04
C CYS A 66 0.48 0.73 8.73
N LEU A 67 0.53 0.81 10.07
CA LEU A 67 -0.11 1.90 10.80
C LEU A 67 0.50 3.28 10.48
N ARG A 68 1.75 3.32 10.01
CA ARG A 68 2.40 4.55 9.51
C ARG A 68 1.73 5.10 8.25
N GLU A 69 1.13 4.23 7.43
CA GLU A 69 0.50 4.59 6.16
C GLU A 69 -0.98 4.94 6.32
N VAL A 70 -1.56 4.72 7.50
CA VAL A 70 -2.95 5.08 7.78
C VAL A 70 -3.12 6.60 7.72
N LYS A 71 -4.08 7.05 6.92
CA LYS A 71 -4.44 8.46 6.76
C LYS A 71 -5.70 8.82 7.52
N GLU A 72 -6.60 7.86 7.71
CA GLU A 72 -7.86 8.05 8.39
C GLU A 72 -8.39 6.74 8.96
N VAL A 73 -8.97 6.81 10.16
CA VAL A 73 -9.81 5.75 10.73
C VAL A 73 -11.21 6.34 10.91
N ARG A 74 -12.16 5.91 10.07
CA ARG A 74 -13.50 6.47 10.00
C ARG A 74 -14.52 5.51 10.61
N ALA A 75 -15.42 6.02 11.45
CA ALA A 75 -16.56 5.24 11.93
C ALA A 75 -17.67 5.17 10.88
N GLY A 76 -18.43 4.09 10.87
CA GLY A 76 -19.52 3.88 9.91
C GLY A 76 -19.14 2.94 8.77
N LYS A 77 -19.93 2.99 7.70
CA LYS A 77 -19.87 2.02 6.59
C LYS A 77 -19.81 2.68 5.21
N ASN A 78 -19.33 3.91 5.16
CA ASN A 78 -19.23 4.70 3.93
C ASN A 78 -17.92 4.35 3.23
N SER A 79 -17.87 3.20 2.57
CA SER A 79 -16.76 2.77 1.73
C SER A 79 -17.24 1.91 0.57
N ARG A 80 -16.42 1.86 -0.49
CA ARG A 80 -16.68 1.04 -1.68
C ARG A 80 -16.82 -0.45 -1.37
N ASP A 81 -16.14 -0.94 -0.33
CA ASP A 81 -16.24 -2.34 0.09
C ASP A 81 -17.64 -2.68 0.59
N PHE A 82 -18.28 -1.79 1.36
CA PHE A 82 -19.66 -1.97 1.80
C PHE A 82 -20.66 -1.80 0.66
N ASP A 83 -20.43 -0.82 -0.21
CA ASP A 83 -21.31 -0.55 -1.36
C ASP A 83 -21.29 -1.69 -2.39
N LYS A 84 -20.15 -2.39 -2.53
CA LYS A 84 -20.00 -3.56 -3.39
C LYS A 84 -20.88 -4.73 -2.97
N TRP A 85 -21.16 -4.86 -1.67
CA TRP A 85 -21.96 -5.94 -1.08
C TRP A 85 -23.22 -5.39 -0.42
N PRO A 86 -24.16 -4.80 -1.17
CA PRO A 86 -25.26 -3.99 -0.62
C PRO A 86 -26.18 -4.79 0.31
N GLU A 87 -26.38 -6.07 0.04
CA GLU A 87 -27.25 -6.93 0.87
C GLU A 87 -26.63 -7.26 2.23
N ASP A 88 -25.31 -7.42 2.30
CA ASP A 88 -24.60 -7.66 3.56
C ASP A 88 -24.28 -6.33 4.27
N GLY A 89 -23.96 -5.28 3.52
CA GLY A 89 -23.76 -3.91 4.03
C GLY A 89 -25.02 -3.32 4.66
N LYS A 90 -26.23 -3.65 4.16
CA LYS A 90 -27.50 -3.28 4.83
C LYS A 90 -27.67 -3.95 6.19
N LYS A 91 -27.24 -5.21 6.33
CA LYS A 91 -27.32 -5.96 7.60
C LYS A 91 -26.31 -5.48 8.63
N ALA A 92 -25.18 -4.94 8.20
CA ALA A 92 -24.16 -4.38 9.08
C ALA A 92 -24.67 -3.11 9.79
N ASP A 93 -24.66 -3.12 11.12
CA ASP A 93 -24.97 -1.96 11.96
C ASP A 93 -23.81 -0.95 11.89
N ALA A 94 -24.06 0.22 11.31
CA ALA A 94 -23.05 1.27 11.13
C ALA A 94 -22.37 1.70 12.45
N ARG A 95 -23.00 1.48 13.61
CA ARG A 95 -22.46 1.85 14.93
C ARG A 95 -21.34 0.93 15.42
N VAL A 96 -21.12 -0.19 14.73
CA VAL A 96 -20.01 -1.13 15.00
C VAL A 96 -19.11 -1.32 13.80
N CYS A 97 -19.30 -0.51 12.75
CA CYS A 97 -18.47 -0.51 11.55
C CYS A 97 -17.39 0.57 11.65
N PHE A 98 -16.19 0.27 11.16
CA PHE A 98 -15.14 1.25 10.93
C PHE A 98 -14.36 0.91 9.66
N ILE A 99 -13.71 1.92 9.10
CA ILE A 99 -12.92 1.82 7.88
C ILE A 99 -11.53 2.40 8.17
N VAL A 100 -10.48 1.67 7.79
CA VAL A 100 -9.11 2.16 7.82
C VAL A 100 -8.70 2.51 6.41
N PHE A 101 -8.44 3.80 6.15
CA PHE A 101 -7.90 4.29 4.89
C PHE A 101 -6.38 4.41 5.02
N TYR A 102 -5.64 3.72 4.16
CA TYR A 102 -4.17 3.66 4.24
C TYR A 102 -3.51 3.61 2.86
N GLY A 103 -2.24 4.00 2.80
CA GLY A 103 -1.42 4.00 1.60
C GLY A 103 -0.67 5.31 1.38
N SER A 104 0.20 5.32 0.37
CA SER A 104 0.98 6.50 -0.05
C SER A 104 0.28 7.33 -1.13
N ASP A 105 -0.55 6.68 -1.95
CA ASP A 105 -1.07 7.27 -3.18
C ASP A 105 -2.31 8.15 -2.95
N PHE A 106 -2.83 8.71 -4.04
CA PHE A 106 -4.07 9.48 -3.98
C PHE A 106 -5.27 8.57 -3.73
N LYS A 107 -5.38 7.46 -4.49
CA LYS A 107 -6.38 6.40 -4.25
C LYS A 107 -5.89 5.55 -3.07
N LEU A 108 -6.49 5.78 -1.90
CA LEU A 108 -6.15 5.02 -0.68
C LEU A 108 -6.77 3.63 -0.72
N LYS A 109 -6.05 2.65 -0.17
CA LYS A 109 -6.58 1.32 0.13
C LYS A 109 -7.53 1.40 1.33
N THR A 110 -8.54 0.54 1.34
CA THR A 110 -9.54 0.48 2.41
C THR A 110 -9.55 -0.88 3.09
N LEU A 111 -9.59 -0.87 4.42
CA LEU A 111 -9.92 -2.03 5.22
C LEU A 111 -11.24 -1.76 5.96
N SER A 112 -12.32 -2.32 5.43
CA SER A 112 -13.68 -2.10 5.93
C SER A 112 -14.10 -3.23 6.88
N VAL A 113 -14.41 -2.87 8.13
CA VAL A 113 -14.52 -3.83 9.23
C VAL A 113 -15.82 -3.65 10.01
N VAL A 114 -16.44 -4.78 10.39
CA VAL A 114 -17.57 -4.84 11.33
C VAL A 114 -17.10 -5.56 12.60
N ALA A 115 -17.10 -4.85 13.72
CA ALA A 115 -16.83 -5.43 15.04
C ALA A 115 -18.02 -6.27 15.54
N ASN A 116 -17.80 -7.20 16.49
CA ASN A 116 -18.90 -8.05 16.96
C ASN A 116 -19.92 -7.28 17.82
N ASN A 117 -19.47 -6.23 18.51
CA ASN A 117 -20.29 -5.44 19.42
C ASN A 117 -19.70 -4.03 19.60
N LYS A 118 -20.45 -3.17 20.31
CA LYS A 118 -20.06 -1.77 20.55
C LYS A 118 -18.81 -1.62 21.41
N ASP A 119 -18.58 -2.54 22.33
CA ASP A 119 -17.41 -2.48 23.22
C ASP A 119 -16.13 -2.75 22.41
N GLU A 120 -16.12 -3.81 21.59
CA GLU A 120 -15.01 -4.12 20.68
C GLU A 120 -14.78 -3.01 19.66
N PHE A 121 -15.84 -2.41 19.11
CA PHE A 121 -15.73 -1.23 18.26
C PHE A 121 -15.04 -0.07 18.99
N GLY A 122 -15.42 0.20 20.24
CA GLY A 122 -14.77 1.21 21.09
C GLY A 122 -13.29 0.93 21.34
N LEU A 123 -12.93 -0.34 21.56
CA LEU A 123 -11.52 -0.77 21.69
C LEU A 123 -10.74 -0.48 20.40
N TRP A 124 -11.30 -0.84 19.23
CA TRP A 124 -10.66 -0.60 17.94
C TRP A 124 -10.45 0.88 17.66
N MET A 125 -11.49 1.71 17.77
CA MET A 125 -11.39 3.14 17.51
C MET A 125 -10.37 3.81 18.43
N LYS A 126 -10.41 3.50 19.74
CA LYS A 126 -9.47 4.08 20.71
C LYS A 126 -8.04 3.62 20.46
N GLY A 127 -7.83 2.32 20.27
CA GLY A 127 -6.50 1.76 20.06
C GLY A 127 -5.88 2.19 18.74
N LEU A 128 -6.61 2.15 17.63
CA LEU A 128 -6.09 2.57 16.32
C LEU A 128 -5.76 4.06 16.31
N ASN A 129 -6.63 4.93 16.82
CA ASN A 129 -6.33 6.37 16.88
C ASN A 129 -5.07 6.67 17.70
N TYR A 130 -4.89 6.01 18.85
CA TYR A 130 -3.67 6.14 19.65
C TYR A 130 -2.43 5.64 18.89
N LEU A 131 -2.50 4.42 18.34
CA LEU A 131 -1.37 3.77 17.69
C LEU A 131 -0.95 4.49 16.41
N VAL A 132 -1.89 4.98 15.61
CA VAL A 132 -1.60 5.72 14.37
C VAL A 132 -0.88 7.01 14.71
N ASN A 133 -1.40 7.79 15.67
CA ASN A 133 -0.77 9.04 16.10
C ASN A 133 0.65 8.80 16.63
N GLU A 134 0.82 7.87 17.58
CA GLU A 134 2.15 7.58 18.13
C GLU A 134 3.09 6.98 17.08
N THR A 135 2.59 6.21 16.11
CA THR A 135 3.44 5.67 15.03
C THR A 135 3.97 6.76 14.11
N GLN A 136 3.16 7.79 13.82
CA GLN A 136 3.55 8.91 12.97
C GLN A 136 4.51 9.87 13.67
N GLU A 137 4.36 10.05 14.97
CA GLU A 137 5.20 10.94 15.80
C GLU A 137 6.42 10.22 16.42
N ALA A 138 6.55 8.91 16.22
CA ALA A 138 7.65 8.13 16.77
C ALA A 138 9.03 8.64 16.32
N LEU A 139 10.00 8.58 17.22
CA LEU A 139 11.39 8.92 16.93
C LEU A 139 11.96 8.05 15.80
N PHE A 140 12.89 8.61 15.04
CA PHE A 140 13.49 7.97 13.87
C PHE A 140 14.06 6.58 14.19
N GLN A 141 14.79 6.46 15.30
CA GLN A 141 15.37 5.18 15.73
C GLN A 141 14.31 4.09 15.91
N LEU A 142 13.19 4.45 16.53
CA LEU A 142 12.08 3.52 16.74
C LEU A 142 11.37 3.19 15.42
N GLN A 143 11.24 4.15 14.50
CA GLN A 143 10.73 3.88 13.15
C GLN A 143 11.63 2.92 12.37
N LEU A 144 12.95 3.13 12.43
CA LEU A 144 13.94 2.28 11.78
C LEU A 144 13.92 0.87 12.37
N GLU A 145 13.90 0.73 13.70
CA GLU A 145 13.80 -0.58 14.35
C GLU A 145 12.52 -1.32 13.94
N ARG A 146 11.37 -0.65 13.94
CA ARG A 146 10.08 -1.22 13.50
C ARG A 146 10.16 -1.72 12.05
N TRP A 147 10.80 -0.95 11.17
CA TRP A 147 11.03 -1.36 9.77
C TRP A 147 11.97 -2.56 9.67
N LEU A 148 13.11 -2.54 10.36
CA LEU A 148 14.06 -3.66 10.38
C LEU A 148 13.40 -4.94 10.90
N ARG A 149 12.57 -4.85 11.94
CA ARG A 149 11.81 -6.00 12.46
C ARG A 149 10.83 -6.54 11.43
N LYS A 150 10.10 -5.67 10.74
CA LYS A 150 9.21 -6.07 9.64
C LYS A 150 9.99 -6.85 8.58
N GLU A 151 11.11 -6.32 8.10
CA GLU A 151 11.95 -6.98 7.09
C GLU A 151 12.56 -8.29 7.59
N PHE A 152 12.99 -8.35 8.85
CA PHE A 152 13.47 -9.56 9.49
C PHE A 152 12.42 -10.67 9.49
N TYR A 153 11.17 -10.36 9.89
CA TYR A 153 10.08 -11.34 9.90
C TYR A 153 9.64 -11.80 8.50
N LEU A 154 9.83 -10.96 7.48
CA LEU A 154 9.58 -11.36 6.08
C LEU A 154 10.65 -12.32 5.56
N MET A 155 11.87 -12.24 6.08
CA MET A 155 12.99 -13.10 5.70
C MET A 155 13.04 -14.41 6.46
N GLU A 156 12.73 -14.38 7.77
CA GLU A 156 12.84 -15.55 8.63
C GLU A 156 11.90 -16.66 8.17
N LYS A 157 12.29 -17.91 8.41
CA LYS A 157 11.34 -19.00 8.31
C LYS A 157 10.46 -18.92 9.57
N VAL A 158 9.15 -18.95 9.39
CA VAL A 158 8.19 -18.78 10.51
C VAL A 158 8.59 -19.61 11.72
N GLY A 159 8.85 -18.92 12.83
CA GLY A 159 9.20 -19.52 14.13
C GLY A 159 10.67 -19.92 14.30
N THR A 160 11.58 -19.55 13.39
CA THR A 160 13.03 -19.82 13.56
C THR A 160 13.77 -18.69 14.28
N GLU A 161 13.26 -17.47 14.29
CA GLU A 161 13.89 -16.28 14.92
C GLU A 161 15.31 -15.97 14.43
N VAL A 162 15.66 -16.49 13.25
CA VAL A 162 16.99 -16.37 12.62
C VAL A 162 16.88 -16.19 11.12
N VAL A 163 17.88 -15.51 10.56
CA VAL A 163 18.05 -15.33 9.11
C VAL A 163 19.40 -15.88 8.65
N THR A 164 19.43 -16.49 7.47
CA THR A 164 20.65 -17.05 6.87
C THR A 164 21.23 -16.12 5.80
N LEU A 165 22.48 -16.37 5.38
CA LEU A 165 23.09 -15.72 4.22
C LEU A 165 22.23 -15.85 2.94
N LYS A 166 21.51 -16.96 2.77
CA LYS A 166 20.60 -17.18 1.64
C LYS A 166 19.40 -16.23 1.71
N ASN A 167 18.82 -16.03 2.90
CA ASN A 167 17.72 -15.09 3.09
C ASN A 167 18.17 -13.66 2.75
N LEU A 168 19.32 -13.23 3.30
CA LEU A 168 19.87 -11.90 3.06
C LEU A 168 20.18 -11.65 1.58
N LYS A 169 20.78 -12.61 0.90
CA LYS A 169 21.07 -12.49 -0.55
C LYS A 169 19.80 -12.28 -1.37
N ALA A 170 18.69 -12.92 -1.00
CA ALA A 170 17.40 -12.73 -1.66
C ALA A 170 16.72 -11.41 -1.28
N TRP A 171 17.04 -10.87 -0.11
CA TRP A 171 16.45 -9.64 0.43
C TRP A 171 17.11 -8.36 -0.08
N LEU A 172 18.44 -8.32 -0.26
CA LEU A 172 19.15 -7.09 -0.69
C LEU A 172 18.54 -6.42 -1.94
N PRO A 173 18.16 -7.13 -3.01
CA PRO A 173 17.51 -6.50 -4.15
C PRO A 173 16.17 -5.84 -3.83
N ARG A 174 15.42 -6.35 -2.83
CA ARG A 174 14.12 -5.79 -2.41
C ARG A 174 14.26 -4.42 -1.77
N ILE A 175 15.40 -4.13 -1.15
CA ILE A 175 15.73 -2.81 -0.60
C ILE A 175 16.57 -1.97 -1.56
N ASN A 176 16.58 -2.32 -2.85
CA ASN A 176 17.36 -1.65 -3.90
C ASN A 176 18.88 -1.61 -3.61
N PHE A 177 19.40 -2.60 -2.90
CA PHE A 177 20.81 -2.66 -2.54
C PHE A 177 21.55 -3.75 -3.33
N LYS A 178 22.61 -3.36 -4.04
CA LYS A 178 23.40 -4.29 -4.87
C LYS A 178 24.76 -4.56 -4.24
N MET A 179 25.05 -5.83 -4.00
CA MET A 179 26.34 -6.28 -3.46
C MET A 179 26.77 -7.62 -4.08
N SER A 180 28.08 -7.81 -4.24
CA SER A 180 28.63 -9.10 -4.66
C SER A 180 28.42 -10.15 -3.57
N THR A 181 28.25 -11.42 -3.96
CA THR A 181 28.07 -12.51 -2.98
C THR A 181 29.30 -12.68 -2.08
N THR A 182 30.50 -12.38 -2.59
CA THR A 182 31.75 -12.43 -1.82
C THR A 182 31.74 -11.39 -0.69
N ARG A 183 31.47 -10.12 -1.01
CA ARG A 183 31.43 -9.04 -0.02
C ARG A 183 30.32 -9.24 1.01
N LEU A 184 29.15 -9.76 0.59
CA LEU A 184 28.06 -10.08 1.51
C LEU A 184 28.47 -11.19 2.49
N ARG A 185 29.19 -12.21 2.02
CA ARG A 185 29.69 -13.29 2.87
C ARG A 185 30.70 -12.77 3.89
N GLU A 186 31.62 -11.90 3.47
CA GLU A 186 32.59 -11.26 4.38
C GLU A 186 31.85 -10.49 5.48
N LYS A 187 30.90 -9.61 5.11
CA LYS A 187 30.09 -8.85 6.08
C LYS A 187 29.24 -9.74 6.99
N PHE A 188 28.70 -10.83 6.47
CA PHE A 188 27.95 -11.78 7.29
C PHE A 188 28.86 -12.48 8.31
N GLN A 189 30.06 -12.90 7.90
CA GLN A 189 31.02 -13.57 8.78
C GLN A 189 31.60 -12.64 9.86
N GLU A 190 31.70 -11.34 9.58
CA GLU A 190 32.06 -10.32 10.60
C GLU A 190 31.04 -10.29 11.76
N ILE A 191 29.76 -10.61 11.49
CA ILE A 191 28.67 -10.54 12.45
C ILE A 191 28.36 -11.91 13.09
N ASP A 192 28.43 -12.99 12.32
CA ASP A 192 28.26 -14.39 12.77
C ASP A 192 29.53 -14.89 13.48
N SER A 193 29.84 -14.27 14.62
CA SER A 193 31.02 -14.58 15.43
C SER A 193 31.08 -16.04 15.92
N GLU A 194 29.93 -16.71 16.03
CA GLU A 194 29.83 -18.12 16.41
C GLU A 194 29.92 -19.09 15.22
N GLY A 195 29.93 -18.58 13.98
CA GLY A 195 30.03 -19.38 12.76
C GLY A 195 28.87 -20.35 12.54
N ARG A 196 27.67 -20.01 13.05
CA ARG A 196 26.49 -20.89 12.99
C ARG A 196 25.80 -20.87 11.62
N GLY A 197 26.14 -19.91 10.77
CA GLY A 197 25.48 -19.68 9.47
C GLY A 197 24.12 -18.96 9.59
N GLU A 198 23.78 -18.49 10.78
CA GLU A 198 22.49 -17.93 11.17
C GLU A 198 22.71 -16.73 12.10
N ILE A 199 21.98 -15.64 11.86
CA ILE A 199 22.02 -14.44 12.70
C ILE A 199 20.64 -14.09 13.27
N VAL A 200 20.61 -13.62 14.51
CA VAL A 200 19.40 -13.15 15.20
C VAL A 200 19.12 -11.67 14.89
N PHE A 201 17.95 -11.15 15.30
CA PHE A 201 17.55 -9.77 15.01
C PHE A 201 18.59 -8.70 15.41
N PRO A 202 19.18 -8.70 16.62
CA PRO A 202 20.20 -7.70 16.97
C PRO A 202 21.40 -7.70 16.02
N GLN A 203 21.87 -8.89 15.64
CA GLN A 203 22.96 -9.06 14.68
C GLN A 203 22.58 -8.59 13.27
N PHE A 204 21.34 -8.86 12.83
CA PHE A 204 20.82 -8.34 11.57
C PHE A 204 20.75 -6.81 11.56
N ALA A 205 20.31 -6.17 12.65
CA ALA A 205 20.29 -4.72 12.76
C ALA A 205 21.71 -4.14 12.65
N THR A 206 22.70 -4.70 13.37
CA THR A 206 24.11 -4.30 13.23
C THR A 206 24.63 -4.48 11.81
N LEU A 207 24.32 -5.63 11.18
CA LEU A 207 24.70 -5.88 9.78
C LEU A 207 24.12 -4.79 8.87
N TYR A 208 22.83 -4.46 9.01
CA TYR A 208 22.19 -3.41 8.23
C TYR A 208 22.96 -2.09 8.31
N HIS A 209 23.28 -1.62 9.52
CA HIS A 209 24.07 -0.41 9.72
C HIS A 209 25.44 -0.48 9.01
N HIS A 210 26.15 -1.61 9.09
CA HIS A 210 27.41 -1.82 8.35
C HIS A 210 27.25 -1.84 6.82
N LEU A 211 26.05 -2.12 6.30
CA LEU A 211 25.76 -2.13 4.87
C LEU A 211 25.40 -0.74 4.34
N ILE A 212 24.55 0.00 5.06
CA ILE A 212 24.02 1.29 4.60
C ILE A 212 24.98 2.45 4.83
N HIS A 213 25.81 2.37 5.88
CA HIS A 213 26.69 3.47 6.25
C HIS A 213 28.00 3.40 5.50
N ALA A 214 28.27 4.44 4.71
CA ALA A 214 29.58 4.66 4.12
C ALA A 214 30.52 5.22 5.21
N GLN A 215 31.03 4.36 6.09
CA GLN A 215 31.99 4.75 7.15
C GLN A 215 33.13 5.64 6.62
N GLN A 216 33.56 5.40 5.38
CA GLN A 216 34.57 6.22 4.71
C GLN A 216 34.18 7.70 4.58
N LEU A 217 32.91 8.01 4.36
CA LEU A 217 32.41 9.39 4.25
C LEU A 217 32.52 10.13 5.59
N VAL A 218 32.34 9.44 6.71
CA VAL A 218 32.50 10.00 8.07
C VAL A 218 33.95 10.31 8.35
N VAL A 219 34.81 9.31 8.12
CA VAL A 219 36.26 9.44 8.34
C VAL A 219 36.85 10.56 7.48
N GLU A 220 36.37 10.74 6.25
CA GLU A 220 36.90 11.78 5.36
C GLU A 220 36.39 13.19 5.69
N ASN A 221 35.14 13.35 6.10
CA ASN A 221 34.51 14.68 6.20
C ASN A 221 34.23 15.16 7.64
N PHE A 222 34.08 14.25 8.59
CA PHE A 222 33.56 14.57 9.93
C PHE A 222 34.52 14.20 11.08
N ASP A 223 35.69 13.63 10.78
CA ASP A 223 36.66 13.19 11.79
C ASP A 223 37.07 14.28 12.80
N ARG A 224 37.14 15.54 12.34
CA ARG A 224 37.45 16.72 13.19
C ARG A 224 36.45 16.94 14.33
N TRP A 225 35.24 16.42 14.17
CA TRP A 225 34.13 16.55 15.12
C TRP A 225 34.09 15.40 16.13
N PHE A 226 35.02 14.45 16.07
CA PHE A 226 35.16 13.43 17.10
C PHE A 226 36.28 13.81 18.10
N ASP A 227 36.14 13.32 19.32
CA ASP A 227 37.15 13.48 20.36
C ASP A 227 38.38 12.62 20.03
N PRO A 228 39.61 13.12 20.26
CA PRO A 228 40.83 12.41 19.93
C PRO A 228 41.14 11.34 20.99
N THR A 229 40.36 10.26 21.03
CA THR A 229 40.53 9.12 21.96
C THR A 229 40.87 7.82 21.22
N PRO A 230 41.83 7.01 21.73
CA PRO A 230 42.40 5.88 20.99
C PRO A 230 41.57 4.59 20.96
N GLN A 231 40.48 4.49 21.72
CA GLN A 231 39.71 3.23 21.86
C GLN A 231 38.36 3.26 21.13
N GLU A 232 37.66 4.39 21.15
CA GLU A 232 36.39 4.60 20.47
C GLU A 232 36.28 6.08 20.07
N LYS A 233 35.84 6.35 18.83
CA LYS A 233 35.57 7.71 18.36
C LYS A 233 34.20 8.14 18.87
N LEU A 234 34.20 9.04 19.84
CA LEU A 234 32.99 9.60 20.41
C LEU A 234 32.91 11.09 20.05
N MET A 235 31.69 11.58 19.85
CA MET A 235 31.41 13.00 19.68
C MET A 235 30.72 13.51 20.95
N SER A 236 31.48 14.19 21.80
CA SER A 236 30.93 14.90 22.96
C SER A 236 29.92 15.99 22.56
N ARG A 237 29.08 16.40 23.51
CA ARG A 237 28.15 17.53 23.33
C ARG A 237 28.85 18.84 22.92
N GLU A 238 30.08 19.07 23.38
CA GLU A 238 30.87 20.24 23.00
C GLU A 238 31.28 20.17 21.53
N LYS A 239 31.68 18.99 21.04
CA LYS A 239 32.00 18.76 19.63
C LYS A 239 30.76 18.84 18.74
N PHE A 240 29.65 18.25 19.17
CA PHE A 240 28.38 18.34 18.45
C PHE A 240 27.89 19.79 18.37
N GLN A 241 28.05 20.58 19.45
CA GLN A 241 27.77 22.02 19.42
C GLN A 241 28.59 22.74 18.33
N GLN A 242 29.90 22.49 18.25
CA GLN A 242 30.75 23.11 17.24
C GLN A 242 30.29 22.76 15.83
N PHE A 243 29.97 21.48 15.58
CA PHE A 243 29.41 21.03 14.31
C PHE A 243 28.09 21.76 13.97
N MET A 244 27.17 21.87 14.93
CA MET A 244 25.89 22.53 14.72
C MET A 244 26.03 24.04 14.44
N VAL A 245 27.01 24.71 15.06
CA VAL A 245 27.28 26.14 14.84
C VAL A 245 28.04 26.37 13.53
N GLU A 246 29.10 25.62 13.26
CA GLU A 246 30.03 25.89 12.16
C GLU A 246 29.53 25.33 10.82
N ASP A 247 29.09 24.08 10.83
CA ASP A 247 28.71 23.36 9.61
C ASP A 247 27.19 23.46 9.35
N GLN A 248 26.35 23.19 10.35
CA GLN A 248 24.89 23.27 10.20
C GLN A 248 24.35 24.70 10.28
N LYS A 249 25.13 25.63 10.85
CA LYS A 249 24.76 27.04 11.04
C LYS A 249 23.43 27.22 11.77
N ASP A 250 23.13 26.33 12.72
CA ASP A 250 21.94 26.44 13.56
C ASP A 250 22.12 27.64 14.52
N PRO A 251 21.27 28.68 14.42
CA PRO A 251 21.38 29.86 15.29
C PRO A 251 21.15 29.53 16.78
N LYS A 252 20.39 28.48 17.09
CA LYS A 252 20.10 28.05 18.47
C LYS A 252 21.24 27.22 19.08
N ALA A 253 22.15 26.71 18.26
CA ALA A 253 23.26 25.88 18.70
C ALA A 253 24.26 26.60 19.61
N THR A 254 24.21 27.94 19.69
CA THR A 254 25.00 28.70 20.67
C THR A 254 24.63 28.37 22.12
N GLU A 255 23.41 27.90 22.38
CA GLU A 255 22.94 27.49 23.70
C GLU A 255 23.16 25.99 23.94
N MET A 256 23.99 25.65 24.93
CA MET A 256 24.26 24.24 25.29
C MET A 256 23.00 23.49 25.74
N SER A 257 21.98 24.18 26.25
CA SER A 257 20.68 23.58 26.58
C SER A 257 19.97 23.02 25.35
N HIS A 258 20.00 23.76 24.22
CA HIS A 258 19.44 23.32 22.95
C HIS A 258 20.16 22.07 22.44
N ILE A 259 21.50 22.09 22.45
CA ILE A 259 22.33 20.94 22.05
C ILE A 259 22.02 19.69 22.87
N LYS A 260 21.95 19.82 24.20
CA LYS A 260 21.59 18.70 25.08
C LYS A 260 20.18 18.19 24.79
N HIS A 261 19.24 19.09 24.52
CA HIS A 261 17.87 18.72 24.19
C HIS A 261 17.82 17.88 22.90
N GLU A 262 18.44 18.35 21.82
CA GLU A 262 18.51 17.63 20.54
C GLU A 262 19.16 16.24 20.70
N MET A 263 20.29 16.16 21.40
CA MET A 263 20.95 14.88 21.66
C MET A 263 20.06 13.93 22.48
N CYS A 264 19.40 14.42 23.54
CA CYS A 264 18.49 13.61 24.35
C CYS A 264 17.30 13.10 23.54
N LEU A 265 16.70 13.96 22.71
CA LEU A 265 15.58 13.60 21.85
C LEU A 265 15.96 12.52 20.85
N PHE A 266 17.17 12.59 20.28
CA PHE A 266 17.63 11.62 19.30
C PHE A 266 18.04 10.28 19.93
N LEU A 267 18.78 10.31 21.04
CA LEU A 267 19.31 9.10 21.69
C LEU A 267 18.24 8.29 22.42
N ASP A 268 17.22 8.96 22.98
CA ASP A 268 16.19 8.35 23.84
C ASP A 268 16.77 7.46 24.96
N ASP A 269 17.93 7.84 25.50
CA ASP A 269 18.64 7.09 26.55
C ASP A 269 18.59 7.86 27.88
N PRO A 270 17.70 7.48 28.82
CA PRO A 270 17.61 8.14 30.12
C PRO A 270 18.89 8.10 30.95
N LEU A 271 19.70 7.05 30.81
CA LEU A 271 20.92 6.89 31.60
C LEU A 271 22.01 7.82 31.07
N ARG A 272 22.20 7.90 29.75
CA ARG A 272 23.12 8.85 29.13
C ARG A 272 22.67 10.31 29.27
N ALA A 273 21.37 10.56 29.30
CA ALA A 273 20.81 11.89 29.53
C ALA A 273 21.18 12.47 30.92
N VAL A 274 21.25 11.62 31.95
CA VAL A 274 21.65 12.03 33.32
C VAL A 274 23.18 12.02 33.50
N GLY A 275 23.89 11.19 32.75
CA GLY A 275 25.34 11.05 32.79
C GLY A 275 26.08 11.96 31.80
N ASN A 276 26.78 11.33 30.85
CA ASN A 276 27.54 12.02 29.81
C ASN A 276 26.89 11.80 28.44
N LEU A 277 26.48 12.90 27.78
CA LEU A 277 25.88 12.88 26.45
C LEU A 277 26.98 12.90 25.38
N TYR A 278 26.94 11.90 24.51
CA TYR A 278 27.82 11.78 23.35
C TYR A 278 27.12 10.96 22.26
N PHE A 279 27.55 11.16 21.01
CA PHE A 279 27.26 10.24 19.92
C PHE A 279 28.44 9.31 19.67
N THR A 280 28.16 8.04 19.41
CA THR A 280 29.09 7.18 18.68
C THR A 280 29.15 7.59 17.21
N GLU A 281 30.15 7.11 16.46
CA GLU A 281 30.23 7.33 15.01
C GLU A 281 28.95 6.89 14.28
N GLN A 282 28.40 5.75 14.70
CA GLN A 282 27.16 5.19 14.17
C GLN A 282 25.95 6.07 14.47
N GLU A 283 25.79 6.54 15.72
CA GLU A 283 24.67 7.39 16.10
C GLU A 283 24.73 8.77 15.43
N PHE A 284 25.93 9.34 15.24
CA PHE A 284 26.08 10.61 14.51
C PHE A 284 25.70 10.45 13.04
N LEU A 285 26.07 9.33 12.41
CA LEU A 285 25.62 9.00 11.06
C LEU A 285 24.11 8.88 10.96
N ASP A 286 23.50 8.13 11.88
CA ASP A 286 22.05 8.00 11.92
C ASP A 286 21.38 9.37 12.13
N TYR A 287 21.98 10.26 12.94
CA TYR A 287 21.52 11.64 13.12
C TYR A 287 21.55 12.43 11.81
N LEU A 288 22.65 12.36 11.04
CA LEU A 288 22.80 13.10 9.78
C LEU A 288 21.69 12.78 8.77
N TYR A 289 21.23 11.53 8.73
CA TYR A 289 20.15 11.06 7.84
C TYR A 289 18.75 11.08 8.49
N SER A 290 18.66 11.46 9.76
CA SER A 290 17.40 11.50 10.48
C SER A 290 16.56 12.74 10.12
N PRO A 291 15.23 12.70 10.33
CA PRO A 291 14.37 13.88 10.22
C PRO A 291 14.77 15.05 11.13
N GLN A 292 15.51 14.81 12.22
CA GLN A 292 16.03 15.85 13.11
C GLN A 292 17.07 16.73 12.40
N ASN A 293 17.80 16.18 11.43
CA ASN A 293 18.74 16.91 10.59
C ASN A 293 18.14 17.25 9.21
N THR A 294 16.83 17.49 9.15
CA THR A 294 16.14 17.83 7.90
C THR A 294 16.59 19.19 7.37
N ILE A 295 16.60 19.33 6.04
CA ILE A 295 16.79 20.63 5.38
C ILE A 295 15.57 21.55 5.55
N TRP A 296 14.42 20.99 5.92
CA TRP A 296 13.18 21.73 6.11
C TRP A 296 13.16 22.50 7.42
N ASP A 297 12.84 23.78 7.37
CA ASP A 297 12.69 24.60 8.57
C ASP A 297 11.27 24.50 9.11
N SER A 298 11.11 23.87 10.27
CA SER A 298 9.83 23.61 10.93
C SER A 298 9.03 24.87 11.29
N ARG A 299 9.62 26.07 11.23
CA ARG A 299 8.87 27.34 11.33
C ARG A 299 7.83 27.50 10.21
N HIS A 300 7.96 26.74 9.12
CA HIS A 300 7.01 26.70 8.01
C HIS A 300 5.93 25.61 8.17
N ASP A 301 5.95 24.80 9.23
CA ASP A 301 4.88 23.84 9.55
C ASP A 301 3.61 24.54 10.07
N VAL A 302 3.78 25.75 10.58
CA VAL A 302 2.70 26.64 11.02
C VAL A 302 2.58 27.82 10.08
N ILE A 303 1.38 28.38 9.99
CA ILE A 303 1.11 29.57 9.17
C ILE A 303 1.98 30.72 9.66
N ASN A 304 2.88 31.20 8.81
CA ASN A 304 3.80 32.31 9.08
C ASN A 304 3.65 33.46 8.06
N GLN A 305 2.73 33.33 7.11
CA GLN A 305 2.34 34.38 6.19
C GLN A 305 1.31 35.32 6.83
N ASP A 306 1.32 36.58 6.40
CA ASP A 306 0.22 37.50 6.69
C ASP A 306 -1.04 36.99 5.98
N MET A 307 -2.10 36.67 6.73
CA MET A 307 -3.38 36.16 6.22
C MET A 307 -4.48 37.25 6.13
N GLU A 308 -4.11 38.53 6.29
CA GLU A 308 -5.00 39.69 6.19
C GLU A 308 -4.98 40.40 4.84
N GLN A 309 -4.13 39.97 3.90
CA GLN A 309 -4.13 40.55 2.55
C GLN A 309 -5.37 40.09 1.76
N PRO A 310 -5.78 40.82 0.70
CA PRO A 310 -6.85 40.37 -0.19
C PRO A 310 -6.57 38.99 -0.78
N LEU A 311 -7.61 38.15 -0.94
CA LEU A 311 -7.50 36.77 -1.44
C LEU A 311 -6.72 36.65 -2.77
N SER A 312 -6.78 37.68 -3.61
CA SER A 312 -6.04 37.77 -4.90
C SER A 312 -4.51 37.80 -4.76
N LYS A 313 -3.95 37.92 -3.55
CA LYS A 313 -2.50 37.93 -3.30
C LYS A 313 -1.92 36.57 -2.90
N TYR A 314 -2.74 35.53 -2.83
CA TYR A 314 -2.31 34.20 -2.39
C TYR A 314 -2.37 33.20 -3.54
N TRP A 315 -1.41 32.27 -3.56
CA TRP A 315 -1.59 31.03 -4.28
C TRP A 315 -2.55 30.13 -3.50
N ILE A 316 -3.57 29.61 -4.18
CA ILE A 316 -4.59 28.76 -3.59
C ILE A 316 -4.45 27.37 -4.19
N SER A 317 -4.18 26.39 -3.33
CA SER A 317 -4.16 24.98 -3.74
C SER A 317 -5.52 24.61 -4.35
N SER A 318 -5.51 24.22 -5.63
CA SER A 318 -6.70 24.06 -6.46
C SER A 318 -6.66 22.74 -7.21
N SER A 319 -7.80 22.06 -7.28
CA SER A 319 -7.97 20.77 -7.95
C SER A 319 -8.89 20.94 -9.15
N HIS A 320 -8.50 20.33 -10.27
CA HIS A 320 -9.28 20.24 -11.50
C HIS A 320 -9.96 18.87 -11.58
N ASN A 321 -11.23 18.82 -12.00
CA ASN A 321 -12.05 17.61 -12.05
C ASN A 321 -11.89 16.71 -10.81
N THR A 322 -12.05 17.32 -9.63
CA THR A 322 -11.73 16.73 -8.32
C THR A 322 -12.38 15.37 -8.07
N TYR A 323 -13.52 15.08 -8.71
CA TYR A 323 -14.24 13.83 -8.56
C TYR A 323 -13.50 12.62 -9.17
N LEU A 324 -12.61 12.81 -10.15
CA LEU A 324 -11.92 11.72 -10.84
C LEU A 324 -10.76 11.15 -10.01
N THR A 325 -10.62 9.83 -9.98
CA THR A 325 -9.50 9.15 -9.32
C THR A 325 -8.37 8.75 -10.27
N GLY A 326 -8.56 8.92 -11.59
CA GLY A 326 -7.58 8.54 -12.62
C GLY A 326 -7.70 9.40 -13.88
N ASP A 327 -7.76 8.75 -15.04
CA ASP A 327 -7.86 9.42 -16.35
C ASP A 327 -9.17 10.23 -16.55
N GLN A 328 -9.21 11.03 -17.62
CA GLN A 328 -10.35 11.88 -17.97
C GLN A 328 -11.47 11.17 -18.75
N LEU A 329 -11.34 9.89 -19.11
CA LEU A 329 -12.22 9.22 -20.08
C LEU A 329 -13.03 8.06 -19.49
N SER A 330 -12.41 7.23 -18.67
CA SER A 330 -12.96 5.96 -18.16
C SER A 330 -12.78 5.78 -16.65
N SER A 331 -11.97 6.61 -16.00
CA SER A 331 -11.71 6.43 -14.57
C SER A 331 -12.96 6.63 -13.70
N GLU A 332 -12.86 6.15 -12.47
CA GLU A 332 -13.94 6.25 -11.51
C GLU A 332 -14.07 7.66 -10.92
N SER A 333 -15.32 8.13 -10.82
CA SER A 333 -15.67 9.27 -9.98
C SER A 333 -15.89 8.83 -8.53
N SER A 334 -15.38 9.59 -7.56
CA SER A 334 -15.41 9.23 -6.15
C SER A 334 -15.65 10.39 -5.21
N VAL A 335 -16.49 10.18 -4.20
CA VAL A 335 -16.57 11.09 -3.05
C VAL A 335 -15.25 11.13 -2.27
N GLU A 336 -14.52 10.02 -2.20
CA GLU A 336 -13.23 9.96 -1.48
C GLU A 336 -12.14 10.81 -2.15
N ALA A 337 -12.28 11.15 -3.44
CA ALA A 337 -11.36 12.07 -4.11
C ALA A 337 -11.49 13.50 -3.54
N TYR A 338 -12.73 13.94 -3.23
CA TYR A 338 -12.96 15.20 -2.51
C TYR A 338 -12.41 15.16 -1.08
N ALA A 339 -12.67 14.09 -0.33
CA ALA A 339 -12.14 13.91 1.02
C ALA A 339 -10.60 13.97 1.02
N ARG A 340 -9.97 13.26 0.08
CA ARG A 340 -8.52 13.22 -0.08
C ARG A 340 -7.94 14.59 -0.45
N ALA A 341 -8.51 15.28 -1.44
CA ALA A 341 -8.06 16.61 -1.85
C ALA A 341 -8.12 17.62 -0.69
N LEU A 342 -9.24 17.64 0.06
CA LEU A 342 -9.41 18.48 1.24
C LEU A 342 -8.39 18.16 2.34
N ARG A 343 -8.18 16.87 2.64
CA ARG A 343 -7.17 16.40 3.62
C ARG A 343 -5.72 16.64 3.15
N MET A 344 -5.48 16.89 1.86
CA MET A 344 -4.20 17.36 1.32
C MET A 344 -4.04 18.88 1.36
N GLY A 345 -5.03 19.61 1.91
CA GLY A 345 -5.01 21.06 2.03
C GLY A 345 -5.55 21.81 0.80
N CYS A 346 -6.17 21.12 -0.16
CA CYS A 346 -6.80 21.78 -1.31
C CYS A 346 -7.96 22.68 -0.87
N ARG A 347 -8.03 23.90 -1.43
CA ARG A 347 -8.98 24.98 -1.08
C ARG A 347 -9.84 25.46 -2.26
N CYS A 348 -9.69 24.86 -3.44
CA CYS A 348 -10.58 25.06 -4.57
C CYS A 348 -10.88 23.72 -5.23
N LEU A 349 -12.14 23.28 -5.21
CA LEU A 349 -12.59 21.99 -5.75
C LEU A 349 -13.53 22.21 -6.93
N GLU A 350 -13.56 21.26 -7.85
CA GLU A 350 -14.40 21.30 -9.05
C GLU A 350 -15.57 20.31 -8.98
N LEU A 351 -16.74 20.74 -9.44
CA LEU A 351 -17.97 19.97 -9.51
C LEU A 351 -18.62 20.12 -10.89
N ASP A 352 -18.61 19.05 -11.67
CA ASP A 352 -19.25 18.99 -12.98
C ASP A 352 -20.66 18.44 -12.86
N CYS A 353 -21.63 19.34 -12.73
CA CYS A 353 -23.01 19.00 -12.41
C CYS A 353 -23.84 18.75 -13.68
N TRP A 354 -24.39 17.55 -13.79
CA TRP A 354 -25.28 17.11 -14.87
C TRP A 354 -26.61 16.63 -14.33
N ASP A 355 -27.69 16.76 -15.10
CA ASP A 355 -29.03 16.33 -14.68
C ASP A 355 -29.06 14.83 -14.29
N GLY A 356 -29.55 14.53 -13.08
CA GLY A 356 -29.72 13.17 -12.55
C GLY A 356 -31.18 12.70 -12.53
N PRO A 357 -31.42 11.38 -12.30
CA PRO A 357 -32.75 10.76 -12.37
C PRO A 357 -33.71 11.10 -11.22
N ASP A 358 -33.22 11.62 -10.08
CA ASP A 358 -34.02 11.85 -8.86
C ASP A 358 -34.16 13.35 -8.51
N HIS A 359 -34.30 14.19 -9.53
CA HIS A 359 -34.35 15.67 -9.41
C HIS A 359 -33.09 16.35 -8.84
N TYR A 360 -32.09 15.59 -8.43
CA TYR A 360 -30.79 16.08 -8.01
C TYR A 360 -29.71 15.75 -9.06
N PRO A 361 -28.70 16.61 -9.23
CA PRO A 361 -27.63 16.37 -10.18
C PRO A 361 -26.79 15.13 -9.85
N TYR A 362 -26.13 14.61 -10.87
CA TYR A 362 -24.96 13.76 -10.76
C TYR A 362 -23.69 14.55 -11.08
N ILE A 363 -22.56 14.05 -10.58
CA ILE A 363 -21.23 14.57 -10.89
C ILE A 363 -20.45 13.50 -11.65
N TYR A 364 -19.96 13.87 -12.84
CA TYR A 364 -19.10 13.06 -13.72
C TYR A 364 -18.59 13.91 -14.89
N HIS A 365 -17.62 13.39 -15.64
CA HIS A 365 -17.10 14.08 -16.82
C HIS A 365 -18.03 13.85 -18.02
N GLY A 366 -18.66 14.91 -18.50
CA GLY A 366 -19.66 14.88 -19.56
C GLY A 366 -19.20 14.15 -20.83
N HIS A 367 -20.12 13.44 -21.47
CA HIS A 367 -19.86 12.71 -22.72
C HIS A 367 -18.75 11.63 -22.65
N THR A 368 -18.27 11.27 -21.45
CA THR A 368 -17.26 10.22 -21.27
C THR A 368 -17.85 8.94 -20.67
N LEU A 369 -16.98 7.97 -20.35
CA LEU A 369 -17.30 6.70 -19.69
C LEU A 369 -17.00 6.73 -18.18
N THR A 370 -16.60 7.88 -17.64
CA THR A 370 -16.36 8.03 -16.21
C THR A 370 -17.62 7.68 -15.40
N SER A 371 -17.41 7.06 -14.24
CA SER A 371 -18.54 6.68 -13.38
C SER A 371 -19.23 7.93 -12.82
N LYS A 372 -20.44 7.77 -12.24
CA LYS A 372 -21.25 8.88 -11.75
C LYS A 372 -21.43 8.78 -10.25
N ILE A 373 -21.27 9.90 -9.56
CA ILE A 373 -21.55 10.03 -8.12
C ILE A 373 -22.68 11.03 -7.87
N LYS A 374 -23.40 10.86 -6.76
CA LYS A 374 -24.54 11.71 -6.43
C LYS A 374 -24.05 13.05 -5.89
N PHE A 375 -24.68 14.14 -6.33
CA PHE A 375 -24.37 15.48 -5.86
C PHE A 375 -24.51 15.62 -4.34
N MET A 376 -25.57 15.05 -3.75
CA MET A 376 -25.78 15.11 -2.29
C MET A 376 -24.67 14.43 -1.49
N ASP A 377 -24.18 13.28 -1.96
CA ASP A 377 -23.11 12.55 -1.28
C ASP A 377 -21.81 13.38 -1.31
N VAL A 378 -21.53 14.06 -2.44
CA VAL A 378 -20.39 14.98 -2.55
C VAL A 378 -20.51 16.17 -1.60
N LEU A 379 -21.69 16.78 -1.46
CA LEU A 379 -21.87 17.89 -0.51
C LEU A 379 -21.64 17.47 0.94
N GLU A 380 -22.17 16.31 1.35
CA GLU A 380 -21.96 15.80 2.71
C GLU A 380 -20.49 15.47 2.96
N THR A 381 -19.79 14.87 1.99
CA THR A 381 -18.34 14.65 2.08
C THR A 381 -17.57 15.96 2.20
N ILE A 382 -17.89 16.97 1.38
CA ILE A 382 -17.25 18.29 1.49
C ILE A 382 -17.49 18.89 2.88
N LYS A 383 -18.73 18.82 3.39
CA LYS A 383 -19.08 19.34 4.72
C LYS A 383 -18.28 18.66 5.83
N GLU A 384 -18.10 17.35 5.75
CA GLU A 384 -17.35 16.56 6.74
C GLU A 384 -15.84 16.89 6.73
N HIS A 385 -15.26 17.10 5.54
CA HIS A 385 -13.81 17.20 5.38
C HIS A 385 -13.27 18.63 5.19
N ALA A 386 -14.14 19.62 4.91
CA ALA A 386 -13.72 20.97 4.52
C ALA A 386 -12.69 21.58 5.47
N TRP A 387 -12.86 21.39 6.77
CA TRP A 387 -12.11 22.11 7.81
C TRP A 387 -11.09 21.25 8.55
N VAL A 388 -10.88 19.99 8.14
CA VAL A 388 -10.04 19.03 8.87
C VAL A 388 -8.57 19.48 8.95
N THR A 389 -8.05 20.06 7.87
CA THR A 389 -6.63 20.45 7.77
C THR A 389 -6.41 21.95 7.65
N SER A 390 -7.48 22.72 7.42
CA SER A 390 -7.39 24.17 7.25
C SER A 390 -8.74 24.84 7.51
N GLU A 391 -8.75 25.93 8.29
CA GLU A 391 -9.93 26.76 8.55
C GLU A 391 -10.18 27.82 7.46
N PHE A 392 -9.25 27.99 6.51
CA PHE A 392 -9.32 29.02 5.47
C PHE A 392 -10.34 28.67 4.38
N PRO A 393 -10.91 29.68 3.67
CA PRO A 393 -12.07 29.50 2.81
C PRO A 393 -11.90 28.40 1.75
N LEU A 394 -13.03 27.78 1.42
CA LEU A 394 -13.14 26.77 0.39
C LEU A 394 -13.92 27.33 -0.81
N ILE A 395 -13.35 27.24 -2.01
CA ILE A 395 -14.00 27.63 -3.26
C ILE A 395 -14.52 26.37 -3.95
N LEU A 396 -15.78 26.41 -4.40
CA LEU A 396 -16.38 25.38 -5.23
C LEU A 396 -16.56 25.94 -6.64
N SER A 397 -15.72 25.50 -7.57
CA SER A 397 -15.83 25.75 -9.02
C SER A 397 -16.91 24.84 -9.58
N ILE A 398 -18.04 25.42 -9.99
CA ILE A 398 -19.17 24.65 -10.49
C ILE A 398 -19.21 24.77 -12.02
N GLU A 399 -19.03 23.65 -12.71
CA GLU A 399 -19.34 23.50 -14.11
C GLU A 399 -20.76 22.94 -14.26
N ASN A 400 -21.68 23.76 -14.76
CA ASN A 400 -23.11 23.48 -14.67
C ASN A 400 -23.75 23.20 -16.03
N HIS A 401 -24.26 21.97 -16.16
CA HIS A 401 -24.99 21.46 -17.32
C HIS A 401 -26.43 21.05 -16.96
N CYS A 402 -26.91 21.44 -15.79
CA CYS A 402 -28.22 21.06 -15.27
C CYS A 402 -29.35 21.93 -15.83
N SER A 403 -30.54 21.36 -15.95
CA SER A 403 -31.78 22.10 -16.21
C SER A 403 -32.12 23.07 -15.08
N LEU A 404 -32.93 24.10 -15.37
CA LEU A 404 -33.35 25.09 -14.36
C LEU A 404 -34.01 24.47 -13.13
N GLY A 405 -34.76 23.37 -13.30
CA GLY A 405 -35.36 22.65 -12.20
C GLY A 405 -34.32 22.08 -11.24
N GLN A 406 -33.30 21.39 -11.77
CA GLN A 406 -32.23 20.82 -10.96
C GLN A 406 -31.27 21.89 -10.42
N GLN A 407 -31.07 23.01 -11.13
CA GLN A 407 -30.32 24.16 -10.60
C GLN A 407 -30.97 24.76 -9.35
N ARG A 408 -32.31 24.83 -9.30
CA ARG A 408 -33.03 25.27 -8.08
C ARG A 408 -32.80 24.28 -6.93
N ASN A 409 -32.86 22.98 -7.20
CA ASN A 409 -32.58 21.95 -6.21
C ASN A 409 -31.13 21.98 -5.72
N MET A 410 -30.18 22.21 -6.63
CA MET A 410 -28.77 22.40 -6.31
C MET A 410 -28.56 23.60 -5.36
N ALA A 411 -29.21 24.73 -5.64
CA ALA A 411 -29.13 25.92 -4.79
C ALA A 411 -29.74 25.69 -3.39
N MET A 412 -30.87 24.96 -3.30
CA MET A 412 -31.46 24.56 -2.01
C MET A 412 -30.54 23.62 -1.24
N ALA A 413 -30.01 22.59 -1.89
CA ALA A 413 -29.08 21.64 -1.28
C ALA A 413 -27.80 22.32 -0.74
N PHE A 414 -27.20 23.26 -1.48
CA PHE A 414 -26.07 24.04 -0.96
C PHE A 414 -26.42 24.79 0.33
N ARG A 415 -27.61 25.41 0.38
CA ARG A 415 -28.07 26.12 1.59
C ARG A 415 -28.35 25.18 2.75
N ASP A 416 -29.00 24.05 2.48
CA ASP A 416 -29.41 23.10 3.52
C ASP A 416 -28.19 22.36 4.10
N VAL A 417 -27.26 21.93 3.25
CA VAL A 417 -26.09 21.15 3.68
C VAL A 417 -25.05 22.04 4.35
N PHE A 418 -24.67 23.16 3.74
CA PHE A 418 -23.60 24.03 4.23
C PHE A 418 -24.07 25.11 5.22
N GLY A 419 -25.36 25.46 5.23
CA GLY A 419 -25.94 26.39 6.20
C GLY A 419 -25.14 27.68 6.36
N ALA A 420 -24.72 27.98 7.60
CA ALA A 420 -23.97 29.19 7.94
C ALA A 420 -22.54 29.23 7.36
N ASN A 421 -21.99 28.09 6.91
CA ASN A 421 -20.69 28.07 6.23
C ASN A 421 -20.80 28.58 4.79
N LEU A 422 -21.97 28.56 4.16
CA LEU A 422 -22.14 29.10 2.82
C LEU A 422 -22.09 30.65 2.84
N LEU A 423 -21.22 31.24 2.01
CA LEU A 423 -21.17 32.69 1.83
C LEU A 423 -22.30 33.13 0.87
N VAL A 424 -23.38 33.68 1.44
CA VAL A 424 -24.56 34.12 0.68
C VAL A 424 -24.64 35.63 0.46
N GLU A 425 -23.89 36.43 1.24
CA GLU A 425 -23.82 37.88 1.12
C GLU A 425 -22.35 38.35 1.09
N PRO A 426 -22.06 39.50 0.44
CA PRO A 426 -20.72 40.09 0.48
C PRO A 426 -20.28 40.40 1.92
N VAL A 427 -19.03 40.10 2.26
CA VAL A 427 -18.44 40.40 3.59
C VAL A 427 -18.44 41.91 3.87
N ASN A 428 -18.15 42.71 2.86
CA ASN A 428 -18.28 44.17 2.89
C ASN A 428 -18.90 44.64 1.58
N LYS A 429 -20.10 45.23 1.64
CA LYS A 429 -20.85 45.71 0.47
C LYS A 429 -20.19 46.91 -0.22
N GLU A 430 -19.37 47.66 0.50
CA GLU A 430 -18.64 48.83 -0.01
C GLU A 430 -17.16 48.53 -0.31
N GLY A 431 -16.74 47.27 -0.17
CA GLY A 431 -15.36 46.86 -0.37
C GLY A 431 -14.92 46.98 -1.83
N SER A 432 -13.77 47.60 -2.07
CA SER A 432 -13.17 47.72 -3.41
C SER A 432 -12.18 46.59 -3.76
N CYS A 433 -11.97 45.64 -2.85
CA CYS A 433 -11.08 44.49 -3.03
C CYS A 433 -11.69 43.21 -2.42
N LEU A 434 -11.15 42.04 -2.80
CA LEU A 434 -11.57 40.76 -2.21
C LEU A 434 -11.25 40.72 -0.70
N PRO A 435 -12.09 40.09 0.13
CA PRO A 435 -11.78 39.89 1.55
C PRO A 435 -10.52 39.04 1.75
N SER A 436 -9.93 39.12 2.94
CA SER A 436 -8.77 38.29 3.29
C SER A 436 -9.16 36.85 3.61
N PRO A 437 -8.23 35.88 3.51
CA PRO A 437 -8.44 34.54 4.02
C PRO A 437 -8.95 34.51 5.47
N THR A 438 -8.43 35.37 6.35
CA THR A 438 -8.90 35.45 7.75
C THR A 438 -10.37 35.82 7.85
N HIS A 439 -10.83 36.84 7.11
CA HIS A 439 -12.24 37.27 7.12
C HIS A 439 -13.20 36.22 6.54
N LEU A 440 -12.67 35.25 5.79
CA LEU A 440 -13.42 34.18 5.13
C LEU A 440 -13.22 32.81 5.79
N LYS A 441 -12.67 32.75 7.01
CA LYS A 441 -12.54 31.49 7.74
C LYS A 441 -13.87 30.75 7.86
N ASN A 442 -13.83 29.44 7.62
CA ASN A 442 -14.98 28.54 7.64
C ASN A 442 -16.10 28.95 6.66
N LYS A 443 -15.75 29.64 5.57
CA LYS A 443 -16.70 30.01 4.50
C LYS A 443 -16.48 29.24 3.21
N ILE A 444 -17.58 28.82 2.61
CA ILE A 444 -17.67 28.19 1.29
C ILE A 444 -18.13 29.23 0.28
N ILE A 445 -17.36 29.41 -0.79
CA ILE A 445 -17.58 30.36 -1.87
C ILE A 445 -17.97 29.58 -3.12
N LEU A 446 -19.08 29.94 -3.76
CA LEU A 446 -19.50 29.33 -5.02
C LEU A 446 -18.97 30.15 -6.20
N LYS A 447 -18.12 29.55 -7.03
CA LYS A 447 -17.71 30.09 -8.32
C LYS A 447 -18.64 29.51 -9.39
N HIS A 448 -19.57 30.32 -9.87
CA HIS A 448 -20.53 29.95 -10.91
C HIS A 448 -20.89 31.18 -11.76
N LYS A 449 -21.37 30.94 -13.00
CA LYS A 449 -21.90 31.99 -13.88
C LYS A 449 -23.02 32.77 -13.17
N LYS A 450 -22.94 34.10 -13.16
CA LYS A 450 -23.92 35.00 -12.52
C LYS A 450 -24.77 35.69 -13.59
N LEU A 451 -26.08 35.72 -13.39
CA LEU A 451 -26.97 36.50 -14.24
C LEU A 451 -26.72 38.01 -14.05
N PRO A 452 -26.83 38.83 -15.10
CA PRO A 452 -26.80 40.27 -14.96
C PRO A 452 -27.95 40.80 -14.09
N GLU A 453 -27.72 41.91 -13.38
CA GLU A 453 -28.68 42.47 -12.41
C GLU A 453 -30.00 42.95 -13.04
N TRP A 454 -30.03 43.18 -14.35
CA TRP A 454 -31.21 43.68 -15.08
C TRP A 454 -32.14 42.59 -15.63
N VAL A 455 -31.80 41.31 -15.45
CA VAL A 455 -32.66 40.20 -15.90
C VAL A 455 -33.72 39.92 -14.83
N ASP A 456 -34.90 40.53 -14.98
CA ASP A 456 -36.06 40.25 -14.15
C ASP A 456 -36.75 38.95 -14.61
N GLY A 457 -37.33 38.21 -13.65
CA GLY A 457 -37.57 36.76 -13.70
C GLY A 457 -38.60 36.20 -14.71
N ASN A 458 -38.86 36.82 -15.87
CA ASN A 458 -39.86 36.29 -16.82
C ASN A 458 -39.62 36.48 -18.33
N GLU A 459 -38.45 36.92 -18.79
CA GLU A 459 -38.13 36.87 -20.23
C GLU A 459 -36.69 36.40 -20.46
N TRP A 460 -36.51 35.14 -20.90
CA TRP A 460 -35.29 34.70 -21.56
C TRP A 460 -35.62 33.88 -22.80
N ARG A 461 -35.15 34.38 -23.95
CA ARG A 461 -34.97 33.60 -25.19
C ARG A 461 -33.48 33.27 -25.32
N TYR A 462 -33.20 32.01 -25.59
CA TYR A 462 -31.85 31.50 -25.87
C TYR A 462 -31.19 32.29 -27.03
N THR A 463 -30.05 32.90 -26.77
CA THR A 463 -28.99 33.05 -27.77
C THR A 463 -27.72 32.47 -27.19
N VAL A 464 -27.39 31.25 -27.64
CA VAL A 464 -26.05 30.68 -27.50
C VAL A 464 -25.13 31.61 -28.28
N ALA A 465 -24.28 32.36 -27.58
CA ALA A 465 -23.14 32.98 -28.23
C ALA A 465 -22.20 31.84 -28.64
N SER A 466 -22.12 31.58 -29.95
CA SER A 466 -21.04 30.78 -30.51
C SER A 466 -19.75 31.55 -30.31
N GLU A 467 -18.90 31.11 -29.38
CA GLU A 467 -17.54 31.60 -29.32
C GLU A 467 -16.75 31.05 -30.51
N ASP A 468 -16.03 31.95 -31.18
CA ASP A 468 -15.23 31.72 -32.38
C ASP A 468 -14.27 30.52 -32.22
N SER A 469 -14.62 29.43 -32.90
CA SER A 469 -13.84 28.21 -33.02
C SER A 469 -12.69 28.38 -34.02
N SER A 470 -11.57 28.96 -33.58
CA SER A 470 -10.36 29.05 -34.41
C SER A 470 -9.04 28.71 -33.70
N ASN A 471 -9.09 27.91 -32.62
CA ASN A 471 -7.91 27.18 -32.12
C ASN A 471 -8.27 26.06 -31.11
N MET A 472 -9.24 25.20 -31.44
CA MET A 472 -9.60 24.08 -30.55
C MET A 472 -8.52 23.00 -30.56
N GLU A 473 -7.81 22.86 -29.44
CA GLU A 473 -7.35 21.55 -28.98
C GLU A 473 -8.56 20.59 -28.96
N ILE A 474 -8.35 19.33 -29.34
CA ILE A 474 -9.42 18.34 -29.51
C ILE A 474 -9.97 17.98 -28.13
N ASP A 475 -11.02 18.67 -27.70
CA ASP A 475 -11.73 18.40 -26.45
C ASP A 475 -12.84 17.37 -26.67
N VAL A 476 -12.90 16.36 -25.80
CA VAL A 476 -13.91 15.30 -25.76
C VAL A 476 -15.31 15.90 -25.60
N SER A 477 -15.43 17.08 -24.97
CA SER A 477 -16.69 17.81 -24.83
C SER A 477 -17.37 18.14 -26.18
N THR A 478 -16.60 18.20 -27.27
CA THR A 478 -17.09 18.51 -28.64
C THR A 478 -17.33 17.26 -29.51
N SER A 479 -17.09 16.07 -28.97
CA SER A 479 -17.22 14.81 -29.68
C SER A 479 -18.67 14.45 -30.03
N VAL A 480 -18.86 13.75 -31.15
CA VAL A 480 -20.15 13.21 -31.59
C VAL A 480 -20.51 11.95 -30.80
N LYS A 481 -19.51 11.09 -30.55
CA LYS A 481 -19.70 9.84 -29.81
C LYS A 481 -18.38 9.34 -29.27
N ASN A 482 -18.41 8.86 -28.03
CA ASN A 482 -17.28 8.19 -27.38
C ASN A 482 -17.70 6.81 -26.88
N GLY A 483 -16.75 5.90 -26.77
CA GLY A 483 -17.00 4.56 -26.23
C GLY A 483 -15.79 3.65 -26.30
N ILE A 484 -15.80 2.58 -25.50
CA ILE A 484 -14.81 1.51 -25.62
C ILE A 484 -15.26 0.58 -26.75
N MET A 485 -14.36 0.33 -27.70
CA MET A 485 -14.50 -0.74 -28.69
C MET A 485 -13.24 -1.60 -28.67
N TYR A 486 -13.34 -2.81 -29.21
CA TYR A 486 -12.23 -3.77 -29.20
C TYR A 486 -11.57 -3.81 -30.57
N LEU A 487 -10.24 -3.82 -30.61
CA LEU A 487 -9.44 -4.12 -31.79
C LEU A 487 -8.77 -5.47 -31.58
N GLU A 488 -8.75 -6.29 -32.63
CA GLU A 488 -8.01 -7.55 -32.64
C GLU A 488 -6.52 -7.25 -32.81
N ASP A 489 -5.70 -7.73 -31.87
CA ASP A 489 -4.25 -7.69 -32.01
C ASP A 489 -3.83 -8.67 -33.14
N PRO A 490 -3.13 -8.20 -34.18
CA PRO A 490 -2.80 -9.02 -35.34
C PRO A 490 -1.73 -10.08 -35.06
N VAL A 491 -1.09 -10.07 -33.88
CA VAL A 491 -0.01 -11.00 -33.49
C VAL A 491 -0.59 -12.20 -32.76
N ASP A 492 -1.39 -11.97 -31.72
CA ASP A 492 -1.92 -13.02 -30.85
C ASP A 492 -3.43 -13.29 -31.01
N HIS A 493 -4.10 -12.53 -31.89
CA HIS A 493 -5.55 -12.62 -32.16
C HIS A 493 -6.43 -12.36 -30.93
N THR A 494 -5.90 -11.65 -29.92
CA THR A 494 -6.67 -11.23 -28.75
C THR A 494 -7.38 -9.91 -29.01
N TRP A 495 -8.63 -9.80 -28.55
CA TRP A 495 -9.40 -8.58 -28.65
C TRP A 495 -9.09 -7.66 -27.47
N ARG A 496 -8.48 -6.52 -27.74
CA ARG A 496 -8.04 -5.56 -26.73
C ARG A 496 -8.92 -4.31 -26.75
N PRO A 497 -9.32 -3.78 -25.58
CA PRO A 497 -10.17 -2.60 -25.51
C PRO A 497 -9.37 -1.33 -25.83
N HIS A 498 -9.97 -0.42 -26.58
CA HIS A 498 -9.48 0.92 -26.87
C HIS A 498 -10.62 1.92 -26.71
N ILE A 499 -10.30 3.14 -26.28
CA ILE A 499 -11.28 4.23 -26.23
C ILE A 499 -11.34 4.88 -27.59
N PHE A 500 -12.52 4.91 -28.19
CA PHE A 500 -12.79 5.56 -29.45
C PHE A 500 -13.51 6.89 -29.24
N VAL A 501 -13.09 7.90 -30.00
CA VAL A 501 -13.67 9.25 -30.02
C VAL A 501 -13.97 9.63 -31.47
N LEU A 502 -15.26 9.76 -31.79
CA LEU A 502 -15.72 10.30 -33.07
C LEU A 502 -15.91 11.81 -32.94
N ASN A 503 -15.08 12.61 -33.61
CA ASN A 503 -15.22 14.06 -33.66
C ASN A 503 -15.36 14.53 -35.12
N GLY A 504 -16.53 15.08 -35.45
CA GLY A 504 -16.88 15.50 -36.81
C GLY A 504 -16.72 14.37 -37.82
N SER A 505 -15.67 14.45 -38.64
CA SER A 505 -15.36 13.48 -39.71
C SER A 505 -14.21 12.51 -39.37
N LYS A 506 -13.65 12.55 -38.15
CA LYS A 506 -12.50 11.75 -37.75
C LYS A 506 -12.84 10.83 -36.58
N LEU A 507 -12.36 9.59 -36.66
CA LEU A 507 -12.41 8.60 -35.58
C LEU A 507 -11.00 8.43 -35.01
N TYR A 508 -10.84 8.75 -33.74
CA TYR A 508 -9.60 8.56 -32.97
C TYR A 508 -9.77 7.34 -32.08
N TYR A 509 -8.68 6.63 -31.80
CA TYR A 509 -8.64 5.59 -30.78
C TYR A 509 -7.33 5.65 -30.00
N THR A 510 -7.38 5.31 -28.71
CA THR A 510 -6.20 5.26 -27.84
C THR A 510 -5.35 4.04 -28.13
N GLU A 511 -4.13 3.99 -27.60
CA GLU A 511 -3.43 2.72 -27.39
C GLU A 511 -4.25 1.80 -26.47
N GLU A 512 -3.84 0.54 -26.34
CA GLU A 512 -4.55 -0.44 -25.51
C GLU A 512 -4.81 0.14 -24.12
N THR A 513 -6.09 0.30 -23.78
CA THR A 513 -6.46 0.61 -22.41
C THR A 513 -6.35 -0.67 -21.61
N GLN A 514 -5.35 -0.77 -20.75
CA GLN A 514 -5.42 -1.74 -19.67
C GLN A 514 -6.66 -1.36 -18.87
N ALA A 515 -7.70 -2.20 -18.89
CA ALA A 515 -8.80 -2.04 -17.94
C ALA A 515 -8.14 -1.97 -16.57
N ASP A 516 -8.31 -0.86 -15.84
CA ASP A 516 -7.75 -0.63 -14.51
C ASP A 516 -7.86 -1.94 -13.72
N GLN A 517 -6.78 -2.72 -13.71
CA GLN A 517 -6.64 -3.77 -12.73
C GLN A 517 -6.45 -2.95 -11.48
N ASP A 518 -7.51 -2.78 -10.67
CA ASP A 518 -7.40 -2.03 -9.43
C ASP A 518 -6.08 -2.44 -8.78
N GLU A 519 -5.20 -1.46 -8.53
CA GLU A 519 -3.89 -1.63 -7.87
C GLU A 519 -4.02 -2.19 -6.43
N ASP A 520 -5.23 -2.60 -6.04
CA ASP A 520 -5.54 -3.56 -4.97
C ASP A 520 -5.13 -5.00 -5.32
N MET A 521 -4.10 -5.18 -6.15
CA MET A 521 -3.34 -6.43 -6.17
C MET A 521 -2.59 -6.49 -4.83
N ASP A 522 -3.15 -7.24 -3.87
CA ASP A 522 -2.33 -7.82 -2.83
C ASP A 522 -1.30 -8.71 -3.54
N ASP A 523 -0.04 -8.27 -3.57
CA ASP A 523 1.13 -8.99 -4.13
C ASP A 523 1.37 -10.39 -3.51
N ASP A 524 0.52 -10.82 -2.55
CA ASP A 524 0.65 -12.07 -1.80
C ASP A 524 -0.42 -13.13 -2.11
N GLU A 525 -1.42 -12.87 -2.96
CA GLU A 525 -2.31 -13.94 -3.44
C GLU A 525 -1.68 -14.62 -4.66
N ALA A 526 -0.94 -15.70 -4.41
CA ALA A 526 -0.65 -16.69 -5.44
C ALA A 526 -1.99 -17.09 -6.11
N PRO A 527 -2.10 -17.05 -7.45
CA PRO A 527 -3.37 -17.30 -8.11
C PRO A 527 -3.88 -18.68 -7.72
N GLU A 528 -5.09 -18.74 -7.12
CA GLU A 528 -5.86 -19.98 -7.03
C GLU A 528 -6.19 -20.40 -8.47
N ASP A 529 -5.33 -21.25 -9.01
CA ASP A 529 -5.40 -21.75 -10.36
C ASP A 529 -6.69 -22.60 -10.49
N GLY A 530 -7.72 -22.05 -11.15
CA GLY A 530 -8.97 -22.73 -11.48
C GLY A 530 -8.81 -23.88 -12.49
N ARG A 531 -7.64 -24.51 -12.55
CA ARG A 531 -7.30 -25.58 -13.49
C ARG A 531 -7.93 -26.90 -13.05
N PRO A 532 -8.36 -27.73 -14.03
CA PRO A 532 -8.78 -29.09 -13.75
C PRO A 532 -7.75 -29.85 -12.91
N VAL A 533 -8.21 -30.65 -11.93
CA VAL A 533 -7.36 -31.35 -10.94
C VAL A 533 -6.31 -32.27 -11.59
N ASP A 534 -6.60 -32.74 -12.79
CA ASP A 534 -5.74 -33.55 -13.66
C ASP A 534 -4.59 -32.76 -14.31
N GLU A 535 -4.66 -31.44 -14.40
CA GLU A 535 -3.63 -30.58 -15.00
C GLU A 535 -2.72 -29.87 -13.99
N LEU A 536 -2.99 -29.99 -12.70
CA LEU A 536 -2.23 -29.32 -11.62
C LEU A 536 -0.73 -29.63 -11.62
N HIS A 537 -0.30 -30.72 -12.24
CA HIS A 537 1.10 -31.11 -12.28
C HIS A 537 1.93 -30.33 -13.33
N PHE A 538 1.31 -29.66 -14.30
CA PHE A 538 2.04 -28.89 -15.33
C PHE A 538 2.69 -27.61 -14.78
N SER A 539 2.16 -27.05 -13.69
CA SER A 539 2.74 -25.88 -13.01
C SER A 539 3.84 -26.25 -12.01
N GLU A 540 4.04 -27.55 -11.78
CA GLU A 540 4.93 -28.03 -10.73
C GLU A 540 6.38 -28.20 -11.21
N LYS A 541 7.32 -27.69 -10.41
CA LYS A 541 8.77 -27.74 -10.71
C LYS A 541 9.31 -29.15 -10.89
N TRP A 542 8.71 -30.15 -10.24
CA TRP A 542 9.13 -31.56 -10.32
C TRP A 542 8.64 -32.28 -11.57
N PHE A 543 7.68 -31.73 -12.32
CA PHE A 543 7.17 -32.34 -13.54
C PHE A 543 7.98 -31.85 -14.74
N HIS A 544 8.65 -32.74 -15.46
CA HIS A 544 9.55 -32.41 -16.57
C HIS A 544 8.96 -32.79 -17.93
N GLY A 545 7.67 -33.16 -17.98
CA GLY A 545 7.00 -33.57 -19.21
C GLY A 545 7.75 -34.68 -19.94
N ARG A 546 7.90 -34.52 -21.26
CA ARG A 546 8.69 -35.41 -22.10
C ARG A 546 10.14 -34.93 -22.16
N LEU A 547 11.04 -35.64 -21.48
CA LEU A 547 12.47 -35.31 -21.45
C LEU A 547 13.21 -35.81 -22.71
N GLU A 548 13.87 -34.90 -23.43
CA GLU A 548 14.81 -35.26 -24.49
C GLU A 548 16.00 -36.03 -23.91
N GLY A 549 16.33 -37.19 -24.48
CA GLY A 549 17.31 -38.11 -23.88
C GLY A 549 16.73 -39.03 -22.79
N ARG A 550 15.42 -38.93 -22.50
CA ARG A 550 14.62 -39.94 -21.81
C ARG A 550 15.16 -40.25 -20.40
N ARG A 551 15.30 -41.54 -20.07
CA ARG A 551 15.87 -42.01 -18.80
C ARG A 551 17.25 -41.45 -18.50
N ARG A 552 18.12 -41.34 -19.51
CA ARG A 552 19.51 -40.87 -19.34
C ARG A 552 19.53 -39.41 -18.88
N ARG A 553 18.68 -38.57 -19.48
CA ARG A 553 18.57 -37.16 -19.10
C ARG A 553 18.05 -36.98 -17.68
N ALA A 554 17.06 -37.78 -17.28
CA ALA A 554 16.59 -37.80 -15.90
C ALA A 554 17.68 -38.18 -14.90
N GLU A 555 18.55 -39.13 -15.26
CA GLU A 555 19.71 -39.53 -14.45
C GLU A 555 20.74 -38.41 -14.37
N GLU A 556 21.09 -37.76 -15.48
CA GLU A 556 22.00 -36.59 -15.53
C GLU A 556 21.51 -35.44 -14.64
N LEU A 557 20.23 -35.09 -14.74
CA LEU A 557 19.63 -34.04 -13.94
C LEU A 557 19.69 -34.40 -12.44
N LEU A 558 19.34 -35.62 -12.07
CA LEU A 558 19.45 -36.05 -10.67
C LEU A 558 20.90 -36.10 -10.16
N HIS A 559 21.86 -36.43 -11.02
CA HIS A 559 23.29 -36.33 -10.68
C HIS A 559 23.72 -34.87 -10.47
N GLN A 560 23.32 -33.95 -11.35
CA GLN A 560 23.62 -32.52 -11.25
C GLN A 560 23.05 -31.91 -9.95
N TYR A 561 21.85 -32.33 -9.57
CA TYR A 561 21.16 -31.87 -8.37
C TYR A 561 21.33 -32.81 -7.15
N SER A 562 22.29 -33.74 -7.20
CA SER A 562 22.54 -34.71 -6.11
C SER A 562 22.93 -34.06 -4.78
N HIS A 563 23.45 -32.83 -4.80
CA HIS A 563 23.75 -32.02 -3.62
C HIS A 563 22.53 -31.67 -2.76
N LEU A 564 21.31 -31.81 -3.31
CA LEU A 564 20.05 -31.62 -2.58
C LEU A 564 19.70 -32.83 -1.67
N GLY A 565 20.45 -33.92 -1.76
CA GLY A 565 20.37 -35.07 -0.85
C GLY A 565 19.35 -36.14 -1.25
N ASP A 566 19.22 -37.17 -0.40
CA ASP A 566 18.32 -38.31 -0.63
C ASP A 566 16.85 -37.87 -0.64
N GLY A 567 16.10 -38.36 -1.63
CA GLY A 567 14.72 -37.97 -1.89
C GLY A 567 14.57 -36.84 -2.91
N THR A 568 15.67 -36.30 -3.44
CA THR A 568 15.63 -35.39 -4.60
C THR A 568 15.01 -36.11 -5.79
N PHE A 569 14.03 -35.50 -6.47
CA PHE A 569 13.21 -36.24 -7.45
C PHE A 569 12.71 -35.39 -8.62
N LEU A 570 12.32 -36.09 -9.69
CA LEU A 570 11.56 -35.55 -10.82
C LEU A 570 10.59 -36.59 -11.37
N VAL A 571 9.57 -36.12 -12.09
CA VAL A 571 8.59 -36.95 -12.77
C VAL A 571 8.58 -36.58 -14.26
N ARG A 572 8.51 -37.61 -15.10
CA ARG A 572 8.47 -37.46 -16.56
C ARG A 572 7.45 -38.41 -17.19
N GLU A 573 7.02 -38.14 -18.40
CA GLU A 573 6.26 -39.09 -19.20
C GLU A 573 7.05 -40.40 -19.37
N SER A 574 6.35 -41.54 -19.33
CA SER A 574 6.95 -42.83 -19.56
C SER A 574 7.16 -43.08 -21.05
N ASP A 575 8.42 -43.32 -21.44
CA ASP A 575 8.77 -43.61 -22.83
C ASP A 575 8.34 -45.02 -23.27
N THR A 576 8.12 -45.91 -22.30
CA THR A 576 7.85 -47.33 -22.54
C THR A 576 6.36 -47.66 -22.51
N PHE A 577 5.58 -46.87 -21.77
CA PHE A 577 4.17 -47.12 -21.55
C PHE A 577 3.39 -45.83 -21.74
N VAL A 578 2.72 -45.71 -22.89
CA VAL A 578 1.93 -44.54 -23.26
C VAL A 578 0.84 -44.29 -22.21
N GLY A 579 0.77 -43.07 -21.68
CA GLY A 579 -0.17 -42.65 -20.63
C GLY A 579 0.34 -42.78 -19.20
N ASP A 580 1.44 -43.50 -18.99
CA ASP A 580 2.08 -43.63 -17.68
C ASP A 580 3.19 -42.60 -17.46
N PHE A 581 3.63 -42.50 -16.21
CA PHE A 581 4.74 -41.62 -15.81
C PHE A 581 5.88 -42.42 -15.18
N SER A 582 7.07 -41.83 -15.16
CA SER A 582 8.24 -42.36 -14.45
C SER A 582 8.67 -41.36 -13.39
N LEU A 583 8.68 -41.79 -12.13
CA LEU A 583 9.26 -41.10 -10.99
C LEU A 583 10.73 -41.49 -10.87
N SER A 584 11.63 -40.52 -10.99
CA SER A 584 13.06 -40.72 -10.78
C SER A 584 13.48 -40.01 -9.50
N PHE A 585 14.23 -40.66 -8.63
CA PHE A 585 14.70 -40.06 -7.38
C PHE A 585 16.09 -40.51 -6.96
N TRP A 586 16.79 -39.64 -6.23
CA TRP A 586 18.11 -39.87 -5.68
C TRP A 586 18.03 -40.61 -4.34
N ARG A 587 18.82 -41.67 -4.19
CA ARG A 587 18.96 -42.40 -2.92
C ARG A 587 20.32 -43.07 -2.84
N GLN A 588 21.03 -42.88 -1.71
CA GLN A 588 22.29 -43.55 -1.40
C GLN A 588 23.31 -43.49 -2.55
N GLY A 589 23.44 -42.31 -3.16
CA GLY A 589 24.40 -42.08 -4.24
C GLY A 589 24.00 -42.64 -5.61
N LYS A 590 22.76 -43.11 -5.79
CA LYS A 590 22.26 -43.67 -7.05
C LYS A 590 20.87 -43.14 -7.41
N VAL A 591 20.59 -43.08 -8.71
CA VAL A 591 19.27 -42.76 -9.24
C VAL A 591 18.40 -44.03 -9.26
N ASN A 592 17.20 -43.93 -8.72
CA ASN A 592 16.18 -44.98 -8.71
C ASN A 592 14.99 -44.53 -9.55
N HIS A 593 14.31 -45.48 -10.19
CA HIS A 593 13.17 -45.19 -11.07
C HIS A 593 11.99 -46.06 -10.65
N CYS A 594 10.84 -45.44 -10.44
CA CYS A 594 9.57 -46.11 -10.20
C CYS A 594 8.57 -45.73 -11.29
N ARG A 595 7.88 -46.72 -11.84
CA ARG A 595 6.80 -46.49 -12.81
C ARG A 595 5.53 -46.09 -12.07
N ILE A 596 5.00 -44.92 -12.38
CA ILE A 596 3.67 -44.49 -11.97
C ILE A 596 2.71 -45.01 -13.03
N LYS A 597 1.87 -45.96 -12.64
CA LYS A 597 0.86 -46.56 -13.51
C LYS A 597 -0.40 -45.69 -13.52
N SER A 598 -1.04 -45.62 -14.67
CA SER A 598 -2.36 -45.01 -14.86
C SER A 598 -3.38 -46.10 -15.22
N ARG A 599 -4.61 -45.99 -14.72
CA ARG A 599 -5.74 -46.83 -15.14
C ARG A 599 -7.03 -46.03 -15.18
N GLN A 600 -7.94 -46.42 -16.07
CA GLN A 600 -9.29 -45.86 -16.13
C GLN A 600 -10.21 -46.58 -15.14
N GLU A 601 -10.84 -45.85 -14.23
CA GLU A 601 -11.80 -46.38 -13.27
C GLU A 601 -13.03 -45.47 -13.21
N ARG A 602 -14.20 -45.99 -13.65
CA ARG A 602 -15.48 -45.24 -13.72
C ARG A 602 -15.40 -43.92 -14.50
N GLY A 603 -14.61 -43.88 -15.58
CA GLY A 603 -14.44 -42.70 -16.44
C GLY A 603 -13.46 -41.66 -15.93
N GLN A 604 -12.77 -41.92 -14.82
CA GLN A 604 -11.70 -41.07 -14.29
C GLN A 604 -10.36 -41.83 -14.34
N THR A 605 -9.29 -41.15 -14.75
CA THR A 605 -7.93 -41.70 -14.69
C THR A 605 -7.44 -41.71 -13.25
N LYS A 606 -6.97 -42.87 -12.76
CA LYS A 606 -6.35 -43.04 -11.45
C LYS A 606 -4.87 -43.36 -11.60
N TYR A 607 -4.04 -42.76 -10.74
CA TYR A 607 -2.59 -42.92 -10.73
C TYR A 607 -2.14 -43.68 -9.48
N TYR A 608 -1.14 -44.55 -9.63
CA TYR A 608 -0.62 -45.33 -8.51
C TYR A 608 0.79 -45.87 -8.75
N LEU A 609 1.53 -46.06 -7.65
CA LEU A 609 2.83 -46.76 -7.63
C LEU A 609 2.67 -48.23 -7.16
N ILE A 610 1.68 -48.49 -6.29
CA ILE A 610 1.33 -49.80 -5.73
C ILE A 610 -0.19 -49.97 -5.86
N ASP A 611 -0.67 -51.12 -6.32
CA ASP A 611 -2.10 -51.32 -6.67
C ASP A 611 -3.09 -51.08 -5.51
N ALA A 612 -2.61 -51.11 -4.26
CA ALA A 612 -3.42 -50.90 -3.06
C ALA A 612 -3.77 -49.42 -2.77
N VAL A 613 -3.06 -48.46 -3.37
CA VAL A 613 -3.27 -47.02 -3.11
C VAL A 613 -3.31 -46.26 -4.43
N THR A 614 -4.49 -45.71 -4.75
CA THR A 614 -4.74 -44.94 -5.98
C THR A 614 -5.06 -43.48 -5.70
N PHE A 615 -4.74 -42.62 -6.66
CA PHE A 615 -4.91 -41.17 -6.56
C PHE A 615 -5.61 -40.61 -7.80
N ASP A 616 -6.32 -39.51 -7.62
CA ASP A 616 -7.15 -38.90 -8.67
C ASP A 616 -6.37 -38.01 -9.64
N SER A 617 -5.13 -37.67 -9.27
CA SER A 617 -4.20 -36.93 -10.13
C SER A 617 -2.76 -37.25 -9.79
N LEU A 618 -1.86 -37.00 -10.74
CA LEU A 618 -0.42 -37.12 -10.54
C LEU A 618 0.08 -36.18 -9.42
N TYR A 619 -0.51 -34.99 -9.32
CA TYR A 619 -0.24 -34.02 -8.26
C TYR A 619 -0.52 -34.60 -6.87
N ASN A 620 -1.70 -35.22 -6.68
CA ASN A 620 -2.09 -35.80 -5.39
C ASN A 620 -1.19 -36.98 -5.00
N LEU A 621 -0.79 -37.80 -5.98
CA LEU A 621 0.14 -38.90 -5.77
C LEU A 621 1.49 -38.40 -5.26
N ILE A 622 2.08 -37.41 -5.93
CA ILE A 622 3.39 -36.86 -5.54
C ILE A 622 3.28 -36.13 -4.20
N THR A 623 2.25 -35.33 -3.99
CA THR A 623 2.01 -34.63 -2.71
C THR A 623 1.91 -35.62 -1.55
N HIS A 624 1.24 -36.75 -1.73
CA HIS A 624 1.19 -37.82 -0.75
C HIS A 624 2.58 -38.38 -0.45
N TYR A 625 3.38 -38.75 -1.46
CA TYR A 625 4.71 -39.34 -1.24
C TYR A 625 5.80 -38.34 -0.80
N ARG A 626 5.48 -37.05 -0.77
CA ARG A 626 6.28 -36.02 -0.09
C ARG A 626 6.04 -35.95 1.42
N GLN A 627 4.89 -36.45 1.88
CA GLN A 627 4.52 -36.50 3.29
C GLN A 627 4.67 -37.90 3.89
N PHE A 628 4.39 -38.93 3.10
CA PHE A 628 4.44 -40.33 3.50
C PHE A 628 5.49 -41.09 2.68
N PRO A 629 6.43 -41.82 3.31
CA PRO A 629 7.49 -42.48 2.57
C PRO A 629 6.98 -43.57 1.62
N LEU A 630 7.50 -43.60 0.39
CA LEU A 630 7.34 -44.71 -0.54
C LEU A 630 8.02 -45.95 0.05
N ARG A 631 7.29 -47.05 0.19
CA ARG A 631 7.80 -48.32 0.74
C ARG A 631 7.80 -49.41 -0.33
N SER A 632 8.97 -49.97 -0.59
CA SER A 632 9.17 -51.17 -1.38
C SER A 632 9.79 -52.26 -0.50
N SER A 633 9.88 -53.50 -0.98
CA SER A 633 10.55 -54.60 -0.27
C SER A 633 12.00 -54.26 0.11
N ASP A 634 12.64 -53.42 -0.71
CA ASP A 634 14.09 -53.17 -0.64
C ASP A 634 14.45 -51.77 -0.12
N PHE A 635 13.46 -50.88 0.06
CA PHE A 635 13.70 -49.51 0.50
C PHE A 635 12.49 -48.78 1.04
N THR A 636 12.76 -47.73 1.81
CA THR A 636 11.80 -46.70 2.20
C THR A 636 12.37 -45.34 1.84
N GLN A 637 11.65 -44.52 1.07
CA GLN A 637 12.13 -43.20 0.62
C GLN A 637 11.01 -42.16 0.64
N LEU A 638 11.26 -41.01 1.27
CA LEU A 638 10.39 -39.84 1.19
C LEU A 638 10.86 -38.92 0.06
N LEU A 639 9.94 -38.40 -0.74
CA LEU A 639 10.25 -37.39 -1.76
C LEU A 639 10.45 -36.03 -1.09
N ARG A 640 11.58 -35.37 -1.33
CA ARG A 640 11.96 -34.12 -0.65
C ARG A 640 12.00 -32.96 -1.63
N GLU A 641 13.18 -32.70 -2.19
CA GLU A 641 13.45 -31.55 -3.04
C GLU A 641 13.16 -31.87 -4.52
N PRO A 642 12.35 -31.05 -5.21
CA PRO A 642 12.10 -31.23 -6.63
C PRO A 642 13.32 -30.76 -7.44
N VAL A 643 13.71 -31.52 -8.47
CA VAL A 643 14.69 -31.04 -9.46
C VAL A 643 14.04 -29.93 -10.29
N PRO A 644 14.62 -28.72 -10.37
CA PRO A 644 14.05 -27.64 -11.17
C PRO A 644 14.14 -27.94 -12.67
N GLN A 645 13.14 -27.51 -13.45
CA GLN A 645 13.15 -27.63 -14.90
C GLN A 645 14.23 -26.70 -15.50
N PRO A 646 15.23 -27.21 -16.23
CA PRO A 646 16.29 -26.37 -16.81
C PRO A 646 15.81 -25.52 -17.99
N GLN A 647 14.73 -25.93 -18.66
CA GLN A 647 14.27 -25.41 -19.96
C GLN A 647 12.76 -25.09 -19.94
N SER A 648 12.24 -24.50 -18.87
CA SER A 648 10.80 -24.12 -18.79
C SER A 648 10.35 -23.07 -19.83
N HIS A 649 11.26 -22.62 -20.70
CA HIS A 649 11.05 -21.69 -21.80
C HIS A 649 10.99 -22.40 -23.17
N GLU A 650 11.57 -23.59 -23.32
CA GLU A 650 11.48 -24.37 -24.55
C GLU A 650 10.11 -25.05 -24.58
N GLY A 651 9.19 -24.50 -25.39
CA GLY A 651 7.78 -24.92 -25.47
C GLY A 651 6.76 -23.86 -25.06
N LYS A 652 7.21 -22.66 -24.68
CA LYS A 652 6.38 -21.45 -24.67
C LYS A 652 6.65 -20.69 -25.97
N GLU A 653 6.02 -21.12 -27.06
CA GLU A 653 5.80 -20.25 -28.21
C GLU A 653 4.56 -19.39 -27.97
#